data_AF-A0ABD3X889-F1
#
_entry.id   AF-A0ABD3X889-F1
#
_cell.length_a   1.000
_cell.length_b   1.000
_cell.length_c   1.000
_cell.angle_alpha   90.00
_cell.angle_beta   90.00
_cell.angle_gamma   90.00
#
_symmetry.space_group_name_H-M   'P 1'
#
loop_
_entity.id
_entity.type
_entity.pdbx_description
1 polymer ?
#
loop_
_entity_poly.entity_id
_entity_poly.type
_entity_poly.pdbx_seq_one_letter_code
_entity_poly.pdbx_strand_id
1 'polypeptide(L)'
;MQDGSAEYDLNHAAVGLAGNEVRSELNKNEEELLKSKEERKKLEEENQTLLKSSKLKDDLLSSKSDEINRLIKSNSELRSKLTQGEAERTRVVVENQVLQQKIAMMEETQKTMSKGQPEMLINDAETKVACTASTACSVRNTDKVDVLKRLSQTEARLSLSLDENKQLREDLKDMLETHIDLQSKLADSGTLEGESLLTNSENKMMMSSRRTKSVGAIEIQRELVHQQASVQTEAAIHGSEAISIMLKRLELEYAQLQNEYEQLQHSFEDLLNRLQDAEEKQAKSILEKQNEIWSKGSEALERTEVQHGELRKSITCLDGLCRMLQSRIEKLENDNKCVSCRGELLHKHNSKQKTEVDKVQKDMKNLREENDNLLKDNRRLLDELKNKTSSDNDSLRQEFADIKHKYEEAQQRLSIIAAESLSRGDYRILSIDEKNSPIKLAEEFRCDLYGNDWCDAYLMLTAKLGKDERKATQILLDLCTESYLFVKRCARYQLDTVYNALLNPSGNNFRSGQRNSKRRNGDDIPELFRQQIISVRMQPSADLIASLMTDFLEQFEYERSRHLRSINQKDLHEISPYISKCVRLSWRMAVQEPPMYLLFKIKRGTLLDKTKFDVYTVNGELVDFLVWPAVLKGEHGECLQKGVIQPLNAKV
;
A
#
# COMPACT_ATOMS: atom_id res chain seq x y z
N MET A 1 20.51 -69.54 -105.94
CA MET A 1 21.65 -68.59 -105.80
C MET A 1 21.12 -67.36 -105.10
N GLN A 2 21.95 -66.75 -104.24
CA GLN A 2 21.86 -65.36 -103.75
C GLN A 2 20.45 -64.78 -103.56
N ASP A 3 19.95 -64.81 -102.32
CA ASP A 3 19.79 -63.57 -101.53
C ASP A 3 19.44 -63.90 -100.08
N GLY A 4 20.42 -63.67 -99.21
CA GLY A 4 20.33 -63.93 -97.78
C GLY A 4 21.51 -63.29 -97.06
N SER A 5 21.43 -61.97 -96.85
CA SER A 5 22.35 -61.17 -96.00
C SER A 5 21.93 -59.69 -95.98
N ALA A 6 20.71 -59.37 -95.51
CA ALA A 6 20.26 -57.97 -95.39
C ALA A 6 19.28 -57.69 -94.24
N GLU A 7 18.46 -58.66 -93.83
CA GLU A 7 17.33 -58.40 -92.91
C GLU A 7 17.63 -58.66 -91.42
N TYR A 8 18.83 -59.15 -91.10
CA TYR A 8 19.24 -59.41 -89.71
C TYR A 8 20.00 -58.25 -89.02
N ASP A 9 20.63 -57.36 -89.78
CA ASP A 9 21.45 -56.26 -89.21
C ASP A 9 20.64 -55.02 -88.81
N LEU A 10 19.45 -54.81 -89.40
CA LEU A 10 18.60 -53.65 -89.08
C LEU A 10 17.87 -53.77 -87.74
N ASN A 11 17.47 -54.99 -87.33
CA ASN A 11 16.77 -55.21 -86.07
C ASN A 11 17.69 -55.11 -84.84
N HIS A 12 19.00 -55.36 -84.97
CA HIS A 12 19.93 -55.22 -83.85
C HIS A 12 20.32 -53.76 -83.56
N ALA A 13 20.30 -52.89 -84.57
CA ALA A 13 20.57 -51.46 -84.40
C ALA A 13 19.41 -50.71 -83.70
N ALA A 14 18.16 -51.05 -84.02
CA ALA A 14 16.98 -50.41 -83.43
C ALA A 14 16.84 -50.64 -81.91
N VAL A 15 17.13 -51.87 -81.45
CA VAL A 15 17.10 -52.22 -80.02
C VAL A 15 18.21 -51.51 -79.23
N GLY A 16 19.38 -51.28 -79.85
CA GLY A 16 20.48 -50.55 -79.23
C GLY A 16 20.20 -49.06 -79.00
N LEU A 17 19.48 -48.41 -79.92
CA LEU A 17 19.12 -46.99 -79.80
C LEU A 17 18.04 -46.75 -78.74
N ALA A 18 16.95 -47.53 -78.77
CA ALA A 18 15.88 -47.44 -77.77
C ALA A 18 16.38 -47.72 -76.34
N GLY A 19 17.32 -48.68 -76.18
CA GLY A 19 17.92 -48.98 -74.89
C GLY A 19 18.76 -47.85 -74.30
N ASN A 20 19.41 -47.03 -75.14
CA ASN A 20 20.21 -45.89 -74.68
C ASN A 20 19.34 -44.70 -74.27
N GLU A 21 18.24 -44.45 -74.98
CA GLU A 21 17.31 -43.36 -74.69
C GLU A 21 16.57 -43.58 -73.35
N VAL A 22 16.02 -44.79 -73.15
CA VAL A 22 15.40 -45.20 -71.87
C VAL A 22 16.39 -45.12 -70.71
N ARG A 23 17.67 -45.46 -70.94
CA ARG A 23 18.73 -45.37 -69.91
C ARG A 23 19.11 -43.92 -69.59
N SER A 24 19.06 -43.03 -70.58
CA SER A 24 19.27 -41.59 -70.39
C SER A 24 18.13 -40.97 -69.57
N GLU A 25 16.87 -41.33 -69.84
CA GLU A 25 15.73 -40.88 -69.03
C GLU A 25 15.78 -41.44 -67.61
N LEU A 26 16.15 -42.71 -67.42
CA LEU A 26 16.33 -43.31 -66.09
C LEU A 26 17.39 -42.56 -65.27
N ASN A 27 18.57 -42.30 -65.85
CA ASN A 27 19.63 -41.55 -65.17
C ASN A 27 19.17 -40.14 -64.78
N LYS A 28 18.44 -39.45 -65.67
CA LYS A 28 17.89 -38.11 -65.40
C LYS A 28 16.84 -38.14 -64.29
N ASN A 29 15.96 -39.13 -64.29
CA ASN A 29 14.96 -39.32 -63.24
C ASN A 29 15.60 -39.68 -61.88
N GLU A 30 16.69 -40.43 -61.86
CA GLU A 30 17.48 -40.68 -60.65
C GLU A 30 18.15 -39.41 -60.11
N GLU A 31 18.70 -38.56 -60.99
CA GLU A 31 19.30 -37.27 -60.63
C GLU A 31 18.25 -36.28 -60.07
N GLU A 32 17.09 -36.15 -60.73
CA GLU A 32 15.97 -35.35 -60.23
C GLU A 32 15.43 -35.88 -58.89
N LEU A 33 15.37 -37.20 -58.71
CA LEU A 33 14.98 -37.82 -57.44
C LEU A 33 16.02 -37.57 -56.33
N LEU A 34 17.31 -37.58 -56.65
CA LEU A 34 18.39 -37.29 -55.70
C LEU A 34 18.30 -35.83 -55.23
N LYS A 35 18.14 -34.91 -56.17
CA LYS A 35 17.95 -33.47 -55.90
C LYS A 35 16.71 -33.21 -55.05
N SER A 36 15.58 -33.85 -55.36
CA SER A 36 14.35 -33.73 -54.56
C SER A 36 14.50 -34.25 -53.12
N LYS A 37 15.30 -35.31 -52.91
CA LYS A 37 15.64 -35.80 -51.56
C LYS A 37 16.51 -34.81 -50.79
N GLU A 38 17.47 -34.17 -51.46
CA GLU A 38 18.36 -33.18 -50.84
C GLU A 38 17.60 -31.88 -50.47
N GLU A 39 16.70 -31.41 -51.36
CA GLU A 39 15.79 -30.30 -51.07
C GLU A 39 14.87 -30.59 -49.87
N ARG A 40 14.29 -31.80 -49.79
CA ARG A 40 13.50 -32.23 -48.62
C ARG A 40 14.31 -32.24 -47.33
N LYS A 41 15.54 -32.77 -47.36
CA LYS A 41 16.43 -32.78 -46.20
C LYS A 41 16.73 -31.36 -45.71
N LYS A 42 17.01 -30.44 -46.64
CA LYS A 42 17.25 -29.02 -46.33
C LYS A 42 16.03 -28.35 -45.68
N LEU A 43 14.83 -28.61 -46.20
CA LEU A 43 13.57 -28.11 -45.62
C LEU A 43 13.29 -28.72 -44.23
N GLU A 44 13.68 -29.97 -43.98
CA GLU A 44 13.54 -30.60 -42.66
C GLU A 44 14.52 -30.00 -41.65
N GLU A 45 15.76 -29.73 -42.03
CA GLU A 45 16.74 -29.01 -41.22
C GLU A 45 16.28 -27.57 -40.91
N GLU A 46 15.72 -26.85 -41.88
CA GLU A 46 15.15 -25.51 -41.71
C GLU A 46 13.93 -25.53 -40.76
N ASN A 47 13.02 -26.48 -40.91
CA ASN A 47 11.90 -26.65 -39.97
C ASN A 47 12.38 -26.96 -38.54
N GLN A 48 13.46 -27.74 -38.38
CA GLN A 48 14.06 -27.97 -37.05
C GLN A 48 14.68 -26.71 -36.44
N THR A 49 15.28 -25.81 -37.23
CA THR A 49 15.79 -24.53 -36.69
C THR A 49 14.66 -23.58 -36.32
N LEU A 50 13.60 -23.50 -37.13
CA LEU A 50 12.38 -22.73 -36.80
C LEU A 50 11.71 -23.24 -35.52
N LEU A 51 11.60 -24.57 -35.33
CA LEU A 51 11.03 -25.16 -34.12
C LEU A 51 11.88 -24.84 -32.86
N LYS A 52 13.22 -24.85 -32.98
CA LYS A 52 14.13 -24.42 -31.91
C LYS A 52 13.94 -22.94 -31.59
N SER A 53 13.82 -22.09 -32.61
CA SER A 53 13.58 -20.64 -32.44
C SER A 53 12.22 -20.35 -31.79
N SER A 54 11.18 -21.13 -32.11
CA SER A 54 9.86 -20.98 -31.46
C SER A 54 9.94 -21.28 -29.97
N LYS A 55 10.54 -22.42 -29.58
CA LYS A 55 10.71 -22.78 -28.16
C LYS A 55 11.45 -21.70 -27.37
N LEU A 56 12.54 -21.17 -27.93
CA LEU A 56 13.34 -20.12 -27.29
C LEU A 56 12.55 -18.81 -27.12
N LYS A 57 11.61 -18.52 -28.05
CA LYS A 57 10.66 -17.40 -27.93
C LYS A 57 9.60 -17.66 -26.84
N ASP A 58 9.09 -18.89 -26.74
CA ASP A 58 8.11 -19.28 -25.73
C ASP A 58 8.71 -19.25 -24.31
N ASP A 59 9.94 -19.74 -24.15
CA ASP A 59 10.72 -19.65 -22.91
C ASP A 59 10.97 -18.19 -22.49
N LEU A 60 11.31 -17.32 -23.45
CA LEU A 60 11.50 -15.88 -23.21
C LEU A 60 10.18 -15.19 -22.79
N LEU A 61 9.06 -15.55 -23.41
CA LEU A 61 7.73 -15.04 -23.05
C LEU A 61 7.32 -15.50 -21.65
N SER A 62 7.59 -16.76 -21.28
CA SER A 62 7.38 -17.28 -19.93
C SER A 62 8.22 -16.51 -18.90
N SER A 63 9.53 -16.35 -19.14
CA SER A 63 10.41 -15.58 -18.25
C SER A 63 9.98 -14.12 -18.09
N LYS A 64 9.44 -13.49 -19.14
CA LYS A 64 8.93 -12.11 -19.07
C LYS A 64 7.58 -12.03 -18.34
N SER A 65 6.73 -13.05 -18.45
CA SER A 65 5.50 -13.15 -17.63
C SER A 65 5.84 -13.21 -16.13
N ASP A 66 6.83 -14.02 -15.74
CA ASP A 66 7.28 -14.14 -14.34
C ASP A 66 7.93 -12.86 -13.79
N GLU A 67 8.58 -12.07 -14.64
CA GLU A 67 9.10 -10.74 -14.28
C GLU A 67 7.96 -9.74 -14.05
N ILE A 68 6.96 -9.70 -14.95
CA ILE A 68 5.77 -8.86 -14.81
C ILE A 68 4.99 -9.23 -13.54
N ASN A 69 4.79 -10.51 -13.26
CA ASN A 69 4.09 -10.97 -12.04
C ASN A 69 4.83 -10.57 -10.75
N ARG A 70 6.18 -10.62 -10.75
CA ARG A 70 6.99 -10.10 -9.64
C ARG A 70 6.84 -8.59 -9.45
N LEU A 71 6.81 -7.81 -10.53
CA LEU A 71 6.60 -6.36 -10.49
C LEU A 71 5.18 -5.99 -10.00
N ILE A 72 4.15 -6.72 -10.44
CA ILE A 72 2.76 -6.55 -9.96
C ILE A 72 2.70 -6.78 -8.45
N LYS A 73 3.31 -7.87 -7.94
CA LYS A 73 3.38 -8.14 -6.50
C LYS A 73 4.09 -7.02 -5.75
N SER A 74 5.28 -6.61 -6.20
CA SER A 74 6.03 -5.50 -5.57
C SER A 74 5.25 -4.19 -5.53
N ASN A 75 4.52 -3.85 -6.61
CA ASN A 75 3.66 -2.67 -6.64
C ASN A 75 2.45 -2.77 -5.69
N SER A 76 1.89 -3.97 -5.50
CA SER A 76 0.82 -4.19 -4.52
C SER A 76 1.30 -3.96 -3.08
N GLU A 77 2.52 -4.42 -2.74
CA GLU A 77 3.15 -4.20 -1.43
C GLU A 77 3.47 -2.72 -1.19
N LEU A 78 3.96 -2.01 -2.21
CA LEU A 78 4.21 -0.56 -2.14
C LEU A 78 2.92 0.24 -1.94
N ARG A 79 1.83 -0.11 -2.63
CA ARG A 79 0.51 0.51 -2.41
C ARG A 79 -0.01 0.28 -0.99
N SER A 80 0.14 -0.93 -0.45
CA SER A 80 -0.24 -1.23 0.94
C SER A 80 0.58 -0.44 1.97
N LYS A 81 1.87 -0.19 1.71
CA LYS A 81 2.71 0.66 2.56
C LYS A 81 2.32 2.14 2.46
N LEU A 82 1.94 2.61 1.27
CA LEU A 82 1.46 3.97 1.06
C LEU A 82 0.17 4.23 1.83
N THR A 83 -0.83 3.36 1.73
CA THR A 83 -2.10 3.52 2.46
C THR A 83 -1.91 3.45 3.97
N GLN A 84 -0.97 2.62 4.47
CA GLN A 84 -0.60 2.63 5.89
C GLN A 84 0.05 3.96 6.31
N GLY A 85 0.93 4.52 5.47
CA GLY A 85 1.55 5.82 5.72
C GLY A 85 0.56 7.00 5.66
N GLU A 86 -0.45 6.92 4.80
CA GLU A 86 -1.55 7.88 4.75
C GLU A 86 -2.43 7.80 5.99
N ALA A 87 -2.78 6.59 6.45
CA ALA A 87 -3.52 6.40 7.70
C ALA A 87 -2.78 6.98 8.92
N GLU A 88 -1.46 6.73 9.04
CA GLU A 88 -0.67 7.26 10.15
C GLU A 88 -0.51 8.80 10.06
N ARG A 89 -0.38 9.37 8.85
CA ARG A 89 -0.42 10.83 8.67
C ARG A 89 -1.76 11.42 9.13
N THR A 90 -2.88 10.83 8.73
CA THR A 90 -4.22 11.29 9.15
C THR A 90 -4.37 11.22 10.67
N ARG A 91 -3.87 10.15 11.30
CA ARG A 91 -3.82 10.02 12.76
C ARG A 91 -3.01 11.14 13.42
N VAL A 92 -1.79 11.40 12.94
CA VAL A 92 -0.93 12.47 13.49
C VAL A 92 -1.56 13.86 13.29
N VAL A 93 -2.31 14.09 12.21
CA VAL A 93 -3.08 15.34 12.02
C VAL A 93 -4.18 15.48 13.08
N VAL A 94 -4.93 14.40 13.36
CA VAL A 94 -5.96 14.40 14.41
C VAL A 94 -5.35 14.60 15.80
N GLU A 95 -4.25 13.92 16.13
CA GLU A 95 -3.53 14.08 17.40
C GLU A 95 -3.02 15.53 17.58
N ASN A 96 -2.47 16.15 16.53
CA ASN A 96 -2.08 17.56 16.55
C ASN A 96 -3.28 18.51 16.71
N GLN A 97 -4.42 18.23 16.08
CA GLN A 97 -5.63 19.05 16.21
C GLN A 97 -6.18 19.01 17.65
N VAL A 98 -6.16 17.85 18.30
CA VAL A 98 -6.52 17.71 19.73
C VAL A 98 -5.53 18.48 20.63
N LEU A 99 -4.24 18.45 20.33
CA LEU A 99 -3.24 19.24 21.06
C LEU A 99 -3.46 20.75 20.90
N GLN A 100 -3.79 21.23 19.69
CA GLN A 100 -4.12 22.63 19.45
C GLN A 100 -5.38 23.08 20.20
N GLN A 101 -6.44 22.26 20.22
CA GLN A 101 -7.63 22.53 21.03
C GLN A 101 -7.29 22.63 22.53
N LYS A 102 -6.45 21.72 23.03
CA LYS A 102 -6.01 21.73 24.43
C LYS A 102 -5.16 22.95 24.79
N ILE A 103 -4.30 23.41 23.87
CA ILE A 103 -3.53 24.66 24.04
C ILE A 103 -4.49 25.85 24.12
N ALA A 104 -5.44 25.97 23.18
CA ALA A 104 -6.43 27.05 23.19
C ALA A 104 -7.27 27.09 24.48
N MET A 105 -7.70 25.93 25.00
CA MET A 105 -8.38 25.86 26.30
C MET A 105 -7.49 26.34 27.46
N MET A 106 -6.20 25.97 27.47
CA MET A 106 -5.27 26.42 28.51
C MET A 106 -5.05 27.94 28.45
N GLU A 107 -4.87 28.50 27.25
CA GLU A 107 -4.76 29.95 27.02
C GLU A 107 -6.02 30.70 27.50
N GLU A 108 -7.21 30.14 27.23
CA GLU A 108 -8.48 30.71 27.70
C GLU A 108 -8.59 30.69 29.23
N THR A 109 -8.26 29.57 29.91
CA THR A 109 -8.18 29.54 31.38
C THR A 109 -7.12 30.48 31.96
N GLN A 110 -5.98 30.65 31.29
CA GLN A 110 -4.96 31.61 31.74
C GLN A 110 -5.45 33.05 31.58
N LYS A 111 -6.22 33.34 30.53
CA LYS A 111 -6.85 34.64 30.27
C LYS A 111 -7.98 34.96 31.23
N THR A 112 -8.72 33.97 31.72
CA THR A 112 -9.70 34.17 32.81
C THR A 112 -9.01 34.38 34.16
N MET A 113 -7.96 33.61 34.49
CA MET A 113 -7.18 33.84 35.73
C MET A 113 -6.42 35.18 35.73
N SER A 114 -6.02 35.69 34.56
CA SER A 114 -5.37 37.00 34.41
C SER A 114 -6.32 38.19 34.59
N LYS A 115 -7.64 38.01 34.45
CA LYS A 115 -8.65 39.05 34.68
C LYS A 115 -9.13 38.97 36.14
N GLY A 116 -8.31 39.51 37.04
CA GLY A 116 -8.52 39.39 38.48
C GLY A 116 -9.88 39.94 38.97
N GLN A 117 -10.73 39.02 39.43
CA GLN A 117 -11.70 39.25 40.52
C GLN A 117 -11.67 38.02 41.45
N PRO A 118 -10.85 38.03 42.51
CA PRO A 118 -10.76 36.93 43.46
C PRO A 118 -11.68 37.16 44.66
N GLU A 119 -12.99 37.31 44.46
CA GLU A 119 -13.96 37.31 45.58
C GLU A 119 -15.40 37.01 45.13
N MET A 120 -16.13 36.29 45.99
CA MET A 120 -17.52 35.82 45.83
C MET A 120 -17.84 34.95 44.60
N LEU A 121 -17.85 33.62 44.81
CA LEU A 121 -18.97 32.71 44.51
C LEU A 121 -18.56 31.25 44.78
N ILE A 122 -18.43 30.88 46.06
CA ILE A 122 -18.10 29.50 46.50
C ILE A 122 -19.38 28.67 46.78
N ASN A 123 -20.57 29.28 46.86
CA ASN A 123 -21.73 28.66 47.52
C ASN A 123 -22.83 28.08 46.60
N ASP A 124 -22.71 28.11 45.26
CA ASP A 124 -23.84 27.81 44.35
C ASP A 124 -23.59 26.68 43.32
N ALA A 125 -22.59 25.81 43.57
CA ALA A 125 -22.23 24.70 42.67
C ALA A 125 -22.44 23.29 43.26
N GLU A 126 -22.90 23.13 44.51
CA GLU A 126 -22.99 21.81 45.18
C GLU A 126 -24.37 21.12 45.08
N THR A 127 -25.41 21.78 44.54
CA THR A 127 -26.81 21.27 44.60
C THR A 127 -27.39 20.75 43.27
N LYS A 128 -26.61 20.65 42.19
CA LYS A 128 -27.06 20.06 40.92
C LYS A 128 -25.98 19.27 40.16
N VAL A 129 -25.62 18.07 40.64
CA VAL A 129 -25.57 16.80 39.87
C VAL A 129 -25.49 15.66 40.88
N ALA A 130 -26.62 15.01 41.15
CA ALA A 130 -26.68 13.79 41.94
C ALA A 130 -27.64 12.79 41.29
N CYS A 131 -27.21 12.18 40.17
CA CYS A 131 -27.72 10.89 39.71
C CYS A 131 -26.74 10.22 38.72
N THR A 132 -26.65 8.89 38.83
CA THR A 132 -25.86 7.96 38.01
C THR A 132 -24.33 8.14 38.00
N ALA A 133 -23.66 7.30 38.79
CA ALA A 133 -22.20 7.14 38.79
C ALA A 133 -21.74 6.20 37.65
N SER A 134 -20.50 6.37 37.15
CA SER A 134 -19.38 5.53 37.61
C SER A 134 -18.08 5.74 36.80
N THR A 135 -16.95 5.68 37.53
CA THR A 135 -15.59 5.31 37.11
C THR A 135 -14.62 6.37 36.55
N ALA A 136 -13.37 6.27 37.03
CA ALA A 136 -12.11 6.84 36.51
C ALA A 136 -11.73 8.31 36.83
N CYS A 137 -11.27 8.49 38.08
CA CYS A 137 -10.15 9.33 38.52
C CYS A 137 -9.68 10.52 37.65
N SER A 138 -9.97 11.74 38.12
CA SER A 138 -9.09 12.90 37.94
C SER A 138 -9.08 13.74 39.23
N VAL A 139 -7.96 13.72 39.96
CA VAL A 139 -7.77 14.50 41.19
C VAL A 139 -6.52 15.36 41.05
N ARG A 140 -6.76 16.67 40.96
CA ARG A 140 -5.93 17.81 41.41
C ARG A 140 -4.43 17.79 41.04
N ASN A 141 -4.08 18.59 40.03
CA ASN A 141 -2.70 19.03 39.80
C ASN A 141 -2.33 20.33 40.55
N THR A 142 -3.27 20.98 41.24
CA THR A 142 -3.02 22.21 42.03
C THR A 142 -2.29 21.92 43.34
N ASP A 143 -2.70 20.88 44.07
CA ASP A 143 -2.09 20.51 45.35
C ASP A 143 -0.60 20.12 45.19
N LYS A 144 -0.19 19.62 44.02
CA LYS A 144 1.20 19.25 43.73
C LYS A 144 2.16 20.43 43.71
N VAL A 145 1.75 21.62 43.28
CA VAL A 145 2.66 22.77 43.20
C VAL A 145 2.97 23.29 44.60
N ASP A 146 1.98 23.39 45.48
CA ASP A 146 2.20 23.76 46.88
C ASP A 146 2.89 22.65 47.69
N VAL A 147 2.62 21.36 47.41
CA VAL A 147 3.38 20.26 48.01
C VAL A 147 4.84 20.28 47.55
N LEU A 148 5.15 20.52 46.27
CA LEU A 148 6.53 20.64 45.80
C LEU A 148 7.24 21.89 46.39
N LYS A 149 6.52 23.00 46.55
CA LYS A 149 7.07 24.22 47.17
C LYS A 149 7.33 24.02 48.66
N ARG A 150 6.45 23.31 49.38
CA ARG A 150 6.67 22.90 50.78
C ARG A 150 7.79 21.87 50.89
N LEU A 151 7.88 20.90 49.98
CA LEU A 151 8.95 19.90 49.95
C LEU A 151 10.32 20.57 49.74
N SER A 152 10.44 21.48 48.77
CA SER A 152 11.65 22.28 48.55
C SER A 152 12.02 23.13 49.78
N GLN A 153 11.05 23.71 50.49
CA GLN A 153 11.30 24.41 51.75
C GLN A 153 11.71 23.48 52.91
N THR A 154 11.17 22.25 52.99
CA THR A 154 11.62 21.25 53.96
C THR A 154 12.98 20.68 53.63
N GLU A 155 13.32 20.50 52.35
CA GLU A 155 14.63 20.05 51.88
C GLU A 155 15.71 21.09 52.21
N ALA A 156 15.44 22.38 52.01
CA ALA A 156 16.32 23.46 52.44
C ALA A 156 16.54 23.48 53.98
N ARG A 157 15.47 23.24 54.77
CA ARG A 157 15.58 23.14 56.25
C ARG A 157 16.33 21.89 56.70
N LEU A 158 16.14 20.76 56.03
CA LEU A 158 16.87 19.52 56.30
C LEU A 158 18.34 19.64 55.90
N SER A 159 18.68 20.35 54.82
CA SER A 159 20.07 20.64 54.47
C SER A 159 20.77 21.49 55.54
N LEU A 160 20.12 22.56 56.02
CA LEU A 160 20.65 23.37 57.13
C LEU A 160 20.84 22.52 58.41
N SER A 161 19.85 21.71 58.78
CA SER A 161 19.97 20.84 59.95
C SER A 161 21.01 19.73 59.75
N LEU A 162 21.24 19.26 58.52
CA LEU A 162 22.31 18.31 58.22
C LEU A 162 23.69 18.95 58.37
N ASP A 163 23.85 20.22 57.99
CA ASP A 163 25.10 20.96 58.14
C ASP A 163 25.35 21.36 59.61
N GLU A 164 24.31 21.70 60.39
CA GLU A 164 24.38 21.82 61.86
C GLU A 164 24.80 20.48 62.52
N ASN A 165 24.26 19.35 62.05
CA ASN A 165 24.66 18.02 62.54
C ASN A 165 26.07 17.60 62.10
N LYS A 166 26.60 18.11 60.97
CA LYS A 166 28.01 17.95 60.60
C LYS A 166 28.90 18.77 61.53
N GLN A 167 28.54 20.01 61.83
CA GLN A 167 29.28 20.85 62.78
C GLN A 167 29.32 20.19 64.15
N LEU A 168 28.18 19.77 64.70
CA LEU A 168 28.12 19.03 65.97
C LEU A 168 28.92 17.73 65.99
N ARG A 169 29.11 17.08 64.84
CA ARG A 169 29.95 15.87 64.72
C ARG A 169 31.44 16.18 64.72
N GLU A 170 31.88 17.26 64.08
CA GLU A 170 33.28 17.69 64.18
C GLU A 170 33.55 18.29 65.56
N ASP A 171 32.63 19.05 66.17
CA ASP A 171 32.76 19.53 67.56
C ASP A 171 32.87 18.34 68.56
N LEU A 172 32.11 17.26 68.35
CA LEU A 172 32.21 16.02 69.12
C LEU A 172 33.51 15.27 68.89
N LYS A 173 34.05 15.30 67.67
CA LYS A 173 35.31 14.67 67.31
C LYS A 173 36.50 15.45 67.87
N ASP A 174 36.47 16.77 67.87
CA ASP A 174 37.45 17.64 68.54
C ASP A 174 37.42 17.41 70.06
N MET A 175 36.23 17.23 70.66
CA MET A 175 36.11 16.77 72.06
C MET A 175 36.68 15.35 72.28
N LEU A 176 36.52 14.44 71.32
CA LEU A 176 37.06 13.08 71.44
C LEU A 176 38.58 13.07 71.28
N GLU A 177 39.13 13.81 70.32
CA GLU A 177 40.57 13.97 70.10
C GLU A 177 41.24 14.66 71.30
N THR A 178 40.62 15.70 71.88
CA THR A 178 41.11 16.30 73.13
C THR A 178 40.99 15.36 74.34
N HIS A 179 39.96 14.50 74.42
CA HIS A 179 39.88 13.49 75.48
C HIS A 179 40.94 12.38 75.30
N ILE A 180 41.23 11.97 74.06
CA ILE A 180 42.29 11.01 73.73
C ILE A 180 43.67 11.60 74.02
N ASP A 181 43.91 12.86 73.68
CA ASP A 181 45.14 13.59 74.00
C ASP A 181 45.33 13.75 75.53
N LEU A 182 44.26 14.02 76.28
CA LEU A 182 44.28 13.99 77.75
C LEU A 182 44.55 12.59 78.32
N GLN A 183 44.01 11.53 77.73
CA GLN A 183 44.29 10.14 78.13
C GLN A 183 45.72 9.72 77.79
N SER A 184 46.27 10.15 76.64
CA SER A 184 47.68 9.94 76.29
C SER A 184 48.58 10.65 77.30
N LYS A 185 48.29 11.91 77.63
CA LYS A 185 49.03 12.66 78.66
C LYS A 185 48.99 12.03 80.05
N LEU A 186 47.88 11.36 80.39
CA LEU A 186 47.74 10.55 81.61
C LEU A 186 48.53 9.22 81.55
N ALA A 187 48.65 8.61 80.38
CA ALA A 187 49.45 7.40 80.17
C ALA A 187 50.97 7.71 80.13
N ASP A 188 51.35 8.86 79.58
CA ASP A 188 52.74 9.32 79.46
C ASP A 188 53.29 9.88 80.79
N SER A 189 52.42 10.29 81.74
CA SER A 189 52.82 10.63 83.12
C SER A 189 53.03 9.38 84.00
N GLY A 190 53.82 8.43 83.51
CA GLY A 190 54.10 7.15 84.17
C GLY A 190 55.12 7.24 85.31
N THR A 191 54.67 7.62 86.52
CA THR A 191 55.40 7.32 87.77
C THR A 191 54.46 6.84 88.87
N LEU A 192 54.82 5.69 89.46
CA LEU A 192 54.05 5.01 90.51
C LEU A 192 54.05 5.78 91.83
N GLU A 193 52.87 5.97 92.43
CA GLU A 193 52.54 5.50 93.80
C GLU A 193 51.11 5.90 94.20
N GLY A 194 50.43 5.02 94.96
CA GLY A 194 49.36 5.42 95.87
C GLY A 194 47.92 5.19 95.42
N GLU A 195 47.28 4.16 95.99
CA GLU A 195 45.83 4.11 96.18
C GLU A 195 45.37 5.28 97.09
N SER A 196 45.03 6.42 96.51
CA SER A 196 44.18 7.44 97.13
C SER A 196 43.66 8.40 96.04
N LEU A 197 42.71 9.29 96.37
CA LEU A 197 42.16 10.32 95.48
C LEU A 197 41.12 9.89 94.43
N LEU A 198 40.23 8.94 94.78
CA LEU A 198 38.85 8.95 94.27
C LEU A 198 37.91 9.80 95.17
N THR A 199 38.47 10.82 95.82
CA THR A 199 37.80 11.76 96.72
C THR A 199 38.32 13.20 96.52
N ASN A 200 38.52 13.64 95.27
CA ASN A 200 38.87 15.04 95.01
C ASN A 200 38.36 15.62 93.67
N SER A 201 37.06 15.49 93.40
CA SER A 201 36.37 16.34 92.41
C SER A 201 35.04 16.95 92.89
N GLU A 202 34.51 16.55 94.05
CA GLU A 202 33.32 17.19 94.66
C GLU A 202 33.66 18.44 95.50
N ASN A 203 34.94 18.67 95.81
CA ASN A 203 35.42 19.83 96.58
C ASN A 203 35.69 21.09 95.73
N LYS A 204 34.78 21.43 94.80
CA LYS A 204 34.84 22.70 94.04
C LYS A 204 33.51 23.41 93.83
N MET A 205 32.48 23.13 94.63
CA MET A 205 31.23 23.89 94.58
C MET A 205 30.51 24.13 95.92
N MET A 206 31.19 24.09 97.07
CA MET A 206 30.65 24.65 98.32
C MET A 206 31.74 25.12 99.31
N MET A 207 32.15 26.40 99.20
CA MET A 207 32.70 27.18 100.33
C MET A 207 32.72 28.69 100.01
N SER A 208 31.61 29.38 100.27
CA SER A 208 31.60 30.84 100.39
C SER A 208 30.48 31.36 101.31
N SER A 209 30.36 30.81 102.52
CA SER A 209 29.68 31.52 103.61
C SER A 209 30.05 31.07 105.01
N ARG A 210 30.31 32.07 105.86
CA ARG A 210 30.20 32.06 107.33
C ARG A 210 31.26 31.24 108.10
N ARG A 211 32.44 31.86 108.26
CA ARG A 211 33.09 31.88 109.58
C ARG A 211 32.17 32.57 110.58
N THR A 212 31.93 31.98 111.76
CA THR A 212 32.23 32.54 113.10
C THR A 212 31.53 31.77 114.23
N LYS A 213 32.21 31.70 115.39
CA LYS A 213 31.74 31.25 116.72
C LYS A 213 31.61 29.73 116.97
N SER A 214 32.64 29.17 117.61
CA SER A 214 32.46 28.35 118.82
C SER A 214 33.44 28.85 119.90
N VAL A 215 33.04 28.77 121.16
CA VAL A 215 33.74 29.31 122.35
C VAL A 215 33.94 28.18 123.35
N GLY A 216 35.15 28.04 123.90
CA GLY A 216 35.49 27.03 124.94
C GLY A 216 35.43 25.58 124.44
N ALA A 217 35.86 24.55 125.18
CA ALA A 217 36.58 24.42 126.45
C ALA A 217 36.92 22.91 126.61
N ILE A 218 37.91 22.42 127.36
CA ILE A 218 39.10 22.96 128.08
C ILE A 218 40.07 21.76 128.24
N GLU A 219 41.39 21.95 128.40
CA GLU A 219 42.23 20.89 129.01
C GLU A 219 43.39 21.47 129.82
N ILE A 220 43.76 20.80 130.90
CA ILE A 220 44.51 21.35 132.05
C ILE A 220 45.95 20.82 132.09
N GLN A 221 46.92 21.66 132.51
CA GLN A 221 48.09 21.17 133.27
C GLN A 221 48.72 22.27 134.14
N ARG A 222 49.09 21.90 135.38
CA ARG A 222 49.61 22.71 136.50
C ARG A 222 48.56 23.62 137.17
N GLU A 223 47.98 23.33 138.34
CA GLU A 223 48.52 22.73 139.59
C GLU A 223 49.52 23.66 140.30
N LEU A 224 49.07 24.41 141.32
CA LEU A 224 49.38 24.13 142.75
C LEU A 224 48.88 25.26 143.72
N VAL A 225 47.87 24.94 144.54
CA VAL A 225 47.67 25.32 145.97
C VAL A 225 47.70 26.81 146.42
N HIS A 226 46.49 27.34 146.67
CA HIS A 226 45.96 28.01 147.88
C HIS A 226 46.67 29.10 148.72
N GLN A 227 45.81 30.06 149.13
CA GLN A 227 45.74 30.84 150.39
C GLN A 227 46.79 31.95 150.63
N GLN A 228 46.43 33.23 150.86
CA GLN A 228 45.42 33.89 151.72
C GLN A 228 46.04 34.37 153.06
N ALA A 229 46.09 35.70 153.20
CA ALA A 229 46.14 36.48 154.43
C ALA A 229 47.30 36.29 155.45
N SER A 230 48.14 37.33 155.54
CA SER A 230 48.35 38.12 156.77
C SER A 230 48.85 37.44 158.06
N VAL A 231 50.12 37.77 158.40
CA VAL A 231 50.59 38.17 159.76
C VAL A 231 50.78 37.08 160.85
N GLN A 232 52.06 36.88 161.19
CA GLN A 232 52.68 36.61 162.53
C GLN A 232 52.33 35.35 163.37
N THR A 233 53.43 34.66 163.74
CA THR A 233 53.77 34.02 165.05
C THR A 233 53.04 32.80 165.63
N GLU A 234 53.81 31.70 165.70
CA GLU A 234 54.01 30.74 166.84
C GLU A 234 52.97 29.68 167.30
N ALA A 235 53.46 28.43 167.35
CA ALA A 235 53.24 27.37 168.36
C ALA A 235 51.98 26.47 168.37
N ALA A 236 52.03 25.40 167.54
CA ALA A 236 51.85 23.96 167.85
C ALA A 236 50.63 23.36 168.63
N ILE A 237 50.26 22.14 168.16
CA ILE A 237 49.43 21.05 168.77
C ILE A 237 47.98 20.90 168.22
N HIS A 238 47.64 19.66 167.80
CA HIS A 238 46.36 19.07 167.32
C HIS A 238 46.18 18.88 165.79
N GLY A 239 46.46 17.67 165.28
CA GLY A 239 46.41 17.35 163.83
C GLY A 239 45.63 16.09 163.39
N SER A 240 44.76 15.51 164.22
CA SER A 240 44.14 14.19 163.95
C SER A 240 42.79 14.24 163.19
N GLU A 241 41.94 15.24 163.44
CA GLU A 241 40.54 15.22 162.94
C GLU A 241 40.37 15.71 161.49
N ALA A 242 41.22 16.61 161.02
CA ALA A 242 41.08 17.23 159.68
C ALA A 242 41.20 16.22 158.53
N ILE A 243 41.95 15.12 158.72
CA ILE A 243 42.22 14.11 157.70
C ILE A 243 40.95 13.28 157.39
N SER A 244 40.14 12.97 158.41
CA SER A 244 38.93 12.14 158.25
C SER A 244 37.83 12.83 157.42
N ILE A 245 37.75 14.17 157.51
CA ILE A 245 36.77 14.96 156.75
C ILE A 245 37.15 15.04 155.26
N MET A 246 38.44 15.12 154.94
CA MET A 246 38.90 15.15 153.54
C MET A 246 38.65 13.81 152.81
N LEU A 247 38.84 12.67 153.47
CA LEU A 247 38.60 11.35 152.84
C LEU A 247 37.16 11.16 152.39
N LYS A 248 36.16 11.46 153.24
CA LYS A 248 34.74 11.34 152.87
C LYS A 248 34.32 12.28 151.72
N ARG A 249 35.01 13.41 151.58
CA ARG A 249 34.76 14.34 150.46
C ARG A 249 35.27 13.76 149.14
N LEU A 250 36.46 13.17 149.14
CA LEU A 250 37.05 12.51 147.97
C LEU A 250 36.21 11.30 147.51
N GLU A 251 35.68 10.50 148.42
CA GLU A 251 34.75 9.39 148.08
C GLU A 251 33.49 9.89 147.36
N LEU A 252 32.94 11.03 147.80
CA LEU A 252 31.73 11.61 147.20
C LEU A 252 32.01 12.23 145.82
N GLU A 253 33.13 12.94 145.67
CA GLU A 253 33.58 13.51 144.39
C GLU A 253 33.92 12.40 143.37
N TYR A 254 34.50 11.27 143.81
CA TYR A 254 34.74 10.11 142.96
C TYR A 254 33.44 9.46 142.45
N ALA A 255 32.44 9.30 143.32
CA ALA A 255 31.14 8.75 142.94
C ALA A 255 30.37 9.66 141.95
N GLN A 256 30.55 10.99 142.05
CA GLN A 256 30.00 11.93 141.07
C GLN A 256 30.67 11.79 139.70
N LEU A 257 32.01 11.79 139.67
CA LEU A 257 32.81 11.58 138.46
C LEU A 257 32.47 10.26 137.75
N GLN A 258 32.23 9.18 138.51
CA GLN A 258 31.87 7.89 137.91
C GLN A 258 30.47 7.90 137.28
N ASN A 259 29.49 8.58 137.89
CA ASN A 259 28.15 8.76 137.31
C ASN A 259 28.20 9.66 136.05
N GLU A 260 29.00 10.73 136.06
CA GLU A 260 29.23 11.55 134.86
C GLU A 260 29.90 10.75 133.73
N TYR A 261 30.85 9.87 134.06
CA TYR A 261 31.48 8.98 133.08
C TYR A 261 30.48 7.97 132.47
N GLU A 262 29.63 7.35 133.28
CA GLU A 262 28.59 6.42 132.80
C GLU A 262 27.55 7.14 131.91
N GLN A 263 27.14 8.36 132.27
CA GLN A 263 26.27 9.18 131.42
C GLN A 263 26.93 9.58 130.10
N LEU A 264 28.23 9.90 130.12
CA LEU A 264 29.00 10.24 128.92
C LEU A 264 29.18 9.03 128.00
N GLN A 265 29.44 7.83 128.55
CA GLN A 265 29.45 6.57 127.79
C GLN A 265 28.10 6.33 127.11
N HIS A 266 26.98 6.44 127.86
CA HIS A 266 25.65 6.20 127.29
C HIS A 266 25.29 7.23 126.20
N SER A 267 25.70 8.49 126.36
CA SER A 267 25.55 9.51 125.32
C SER A 267 26.41 9.23 124.08
N PHE A 268 27.60 8.66 124.24
CA PHE A 268 28.48 8.29 123.13
C PHE A 268 27.92 7.08 122.36
N GLU A 269 27.37 6.09 123.06
CA GLU A 269 26.70 4.93 122.48
C GLU A 269 25.47 5.34 121.64
N ASP A 270 24.62 6.25 122.14
CA ASP A 270 23.46 6.78 121.41
C ASP A 270 23.87 7.61 120.18
N LEU A 271 24.98 8.36 120.24
CA LEU A 271 25.55 9.04 119.07
C LEU A 271 26.08 8.06 118.01
N LEU A 272 26.76 6.98 118.43
CA LEU A 272 27.25 5.92 117.55
C LEU A 272 26.09 5.24 116.80
N ASN A 273 25.04 4.85 117.53
CA ASN A 273 23.85 4.26 116.94
C ASN A 273 23.20 5.21 115.92
N ARG A 274 23.05 6.50 116.25
CA ARG A 274 22.46 7.51 115.32
C ARG A 274 23.30 7.74 114.07
N LEU A 275 24.63 7.69 114.17
CA LEU A 275 25.53 7.78 113.00
C LEU A 275 25.33 6.55 112.09
N GLN A 276 25.35 5.35 112.65
CA GLN A 276 25.14 4.11 111.90
C GLN A 276 23.75 4.07 111.22
N ASP A 277 22.71 4.52 111.92
CA ASP A 277 21.34 4.65 111.40
C ASP A 277 21.26 5.66 110.23
N ALA A 278 22.06 6.75 110.28
CA ALA A 278 22.12 7.75 109.23
C ALA A 278 22.88 7.24 107.99
N GLU A 279 24.00 6.55 108.20
CA GLU A 279 24.77 5.89 107.14
C GLU A 279 23.96 4.83 106.41
N GLU A 280 23.21 3.98 107.13
CA GLU A 280 22.37 2.95 106.51
C GLU A 280 21.21 3.57 105.69
N LYS A 281 20.60 4.65 106.18
CA LYS A 281 19.57 5.41 105.43
C LYS A 281 20.16 6.08 104.18
N GLN A 282 21.36 6.64 104.26
CA GLN A 282 22.06 7.22 103.12
C GLN A 282 22.42 6.15 102.08
N ALA A 283 22.94 5.00 102.50
CA ALA A 283 23.27 3.87 101.63
C ALA A 283 22.03 3.33 100.89
N LYS A 284 20.90 3.14 101.58
CA LYS A 284 19.62 2.72 100.96
C LYS A 284 19.14 3.74 99.92
N SER A 285 19.18 5.03 100.23
CA SER A 285 18.75 6.08 99.29
C SER A 285 19.64 6.17 98.04
N ILE A 286 20.94 5.89 98.16
CA ILE A 286 21.87 5.81 97.02
C ILE A 286 21.53 4.58 96.15
N LEU A 287 21.31 3.41 96.77
CA LEU A 287 21.00 2.16 96.07
C LEU A 287 19.68 2.25 95.28
N GLU A 288 18.63 2.85 95.87
CA GLU A 288 17.35 3.07 95.21
C GLU A 288 17.51 3.96 93.95
N LYS A 289 18.26 5.06 94.05
CA LYS A 289 18.54 5.94 92.91
C LYS A 289 19.37 5.24 91.82
N GLN A 290 20.36 4.44 92.20
CA GLN A 290 21.14 3.65 91.24
C GLN A 290 20.26 2.65 90.48
N ASN A 291 19.37 1.93 91.18
CA ASN A 291 18.42 1.01 90.56
C ASN A 291 17.43 1.73 89.63
N GLU A 292 16.94 2.91 90.01
CA GLU A 292 16.04 3.71 89.16
C GLU A 292 16.75 4.18 87.88
N ILE A 293 18.00 4.65 87.98
CA ILE A 293 18.83 5.03 86.83
C ILE A 293 19.09 3.82 85.93
N TRP A 294 19.41 2.65 86.50
CA TRP A 294 19.71 1.45 85.73
C TRP A 294 18.47 0.92 84.99
N SER A 295 17.31 0.92 85.63
CA SER A 295 16.02 0.57 85.00
C SER A 295 15.70 1.49 83.81
N LYS A 296 15.81 2.83 84.02
CA LYS A 296 15.59 3.82 82.96
C LYS A 296 16.60 3.70 81.81
N GLY A 297 17.86 3.37 82.12
CA GLY A 297 18.90 3.10 81.13
C GLY A 297 18.60 1.86 80.29
N SER A 298 18.16 0.77 80.92
CA SER A 298 17.77 -0.47 80.24
C SER A 298 16.58 -0.27 79.31
N GLU A 299 15.53 0.41 79.76
CA GLU A 299 14.38 0.74 78.91
C GLU A 299 14.74 1.65 77.73
N ALA A 300 15.66 2.60 77.94
CA ALA A 300 16.12 3.47 76.85
C ALA A 300 16.93 2.68 75.80
N LEU A 301 17.78 1.74 76.25
CA LEU A 301 18.56 0.87 75.38
C LEU A 301 17.66 -0.05 74.55
N GLU A 302 16.67 -0.70 75.15
CA GLU A 302 15.75 -1.59 74.43
C GLU A 302 14.95 -0.82 73.35
N ARG A 303 14.52 0.42 73.64
CA ARG A 303 13.87 1.29 72.64
C ARG A 303 14.80 1.66 71.48
N THR A 304 16.09 1.93 71.74
CA THR A 304 17.04 2.25 70.66
C THR A 304 17.41 1.00 69.85
N GLU A 305 17.50 -0.18 70.45
CA GLU A 305 17.71 -1.44 69.73
C GLU A 305 16.57 -1.76 68.76
N VAL A 306 15.31 -1.56 69.17
CA VAL A 306 14.14 -1.70 68.27
C VAL A 306 14.23 -0.72 67.10
N GLN A 307 14.53 0.55 67.35
CA GLN A 307 14.72 1.57 66.30
C GLN A 307 15.88 1.22 65.35
N HIS A 308 17.01 0.75 65.88
CA HIS A 308 18.13 0.27 65.07
C HIS A 308 17.76 -0.95 64.22
N GLY A 309 16.89 -1.84 64.73
CA GLY A 309 16.32 -2.95 63.97
C GLY A 309 15.46 -2.50 62.79
N GLU A 310 14.64 -1.47 62.96
CA GLU A 310 13.81 -0.88 61.89
C GLU A 310 14.64 -0.10 60.86
N LEU A 311 15.64 0.68 61.30
CA LEU A 311 16.61 1.30 60.39
C LEU A 311 17.38 0.25 59.58
N ARG A 312 17.85 -0.84 60.22
CA ARG A 312 18.57 -1.91 59.52
C ARG A 312 17.70 -2.58 58.44
N LYS A 313 16.42 -2.84 58.72
CA LYS A 313 15.46 -3.32 57.70
C LYS A 313 15.32 -2.33 56.54
N SER A 314 15.18 -1.04 56.84
CA SER A 314 15.06 0.04 55.85
C SER A 314 16.30 0.15 54.96
N ILE A 315 17.50 0.07 55.55
CA ILE A 315 18.78 0.04 54.83
C ILE A 315 18.85 -1.16 53.89
N THR A 316 18.51 -2.37 54.34
CA THR A 316 18.52 -3.56 53.46
C THR A 316 17.54 -3.47 52.29
N CYS A 317 16.42 -2.75 52.46
CA CYS A 317 15.46 -2.48 51.39
C CYS A 317 16.04 -1.48 50.36
N LEU A 318 16.66 -0.40 50.83
CA LEU A 318 17.36 0.58 49.98
C LEU A 318 18.51 -0.05 49.19
N ASP A 319 19.31 -0.93 49.79
CA ASP A 319 20.35 -1.71 49.09
C ASP A 319 19.78 -2.64 48.01
N GLY A 320 18.54 -3.12 48.18
CA GLY A 320 17.82 -3.85 47.13
C GLY A 320 17.47 -2.95 45.96
N LEU A 321 16.93 -1.75 46.23
CA LEU A 321 16.58 -0.75 45.20
C LEU A 321 17.83 -0.24 44.47
N CYS A 322 18.93 0.05 45.17
CA CYS A 322 20.19 0.50 44.59
C CYS A 322 20.75 -0.54 43.59
N ARG A 323 20.75 -1.82 43.94
CA ARG A 323 21.19 -2.90 43.03
C ARG A 323 20.29 -3.04 41.79
N MET A 324 18.97 -2.87 41.94
CA MET A 324 18.06 -2.86 40.78
C MET A 324 18.31 -1.66 39.85
N LEU A 325 18.55 -0.47 40.42
CA LEU A 325 18.86 0.73 39.64
C LEU A 325 20.20 0.59 38.91
N GLN A 326 21.25 0.07 39.56
CA GLN A 326 22.55 -0.20 38.92
C GLN A 326 22.41 -1.16 37.72
N SER A 327 21.69 -2.28 37.88
CA SER A 327 21.43 -3.20 36.75
C SER A 327 20.61 -2.56 35.63
N ARG A 328 19.72 -1.61 35.95
CA ARG A 328 18.96 -0.89 34.93
C ARG A 328 19.81 0.12 34.17
N ILE A 329 20.73 0.82 34.85
CA ILE A 329 21.71 1.72 34.23
C ILE A 329 22.60 0.94 33.25
N GLU A 330 23.19 -0.17 33.69
CA GLU A 330 24.08 -1.01 32.87
C GLU A 330 23.37 -1.54 31.61
N LYS A 331 22.08 -1.91 31.70
CA LYS A 331 21.27 -2.27 30.52
C LYS A 331 21.10 -1.10 29.56
N LEU A 332 20.77 0.10 30.06
CA LEU A 332 20.59 1.30 29.22
C LEU A 332 21.90 1.76 28.57
N GLU A 333 23.04 1.59 29.23
CA GLU A 333 24.36 1.86 28.65
C GLU A 333 24.69 0.91 27.49
N ASN A 334 24.35 -0.38 27.64
CA ASN A 334 24.53 -1.37 26.57
C ASN A 334 23.55 -1.16 25.40
N ASP A 335 22.30 -0.79 25.68
CA ASP A 335 21.32 -0.40 24.66
C ASP A 335 21.81 0.84 23.88
N ASN A 336 22.35 1.85 24.56
CA ASN A 336 22.93 3.05 23.92
C ASN A 336 24.13 2.73 23.02
N LYS A 337 25.04 1.82 23.44
CA LYS A 337 26.13 1.35 22.58
C LYS A 337 25.59 0.69 21.31
N CYS A 338 24.54 -0.13 21.40
CA CYS A 338 23.90 -0.75 20.24
C CYS A 338 23.27 0.27 19.29
N VAL A 339 22.60 1.31 19.82
CA VAL A 339 22.04 2.42 19.02
C VAL A 339 23.14 3.20 18.30
N SER A 340 24.28 3.47 18.97
CA SER A 340 25.44 4.13 18.38
C SER A 340 26.00 3.36 17.17
N CYS A 341 26.25 2.05 17.31
CA CYS A 341 26.71 1.21 16.19
C CYS A 341 25.73 1.19 15.00
N ARG A 342 24.42 1.26 15.28
CA ARG A 342 23.38 1.34 14.22
C ARG A 342 23.40 2.68 13.48
N GLY A 343 23.75 3.77 14.17
CA GLY A 343 23.93 5.10 13.57
C GLY A 343 25.06 5.13 12.53
N GLU A 344 26.21 4.53 12.84
CA GLU A 344 27.35 4.46 11.91
C GLU A 344 27.03 3.67 10.63
N LEU A 345 26.32 2.54 10.77
CA LEU A 345 25.86 1.73 9.64
C LEU A 345 24.88 2.50 8.74
N LEU A 346 23.95 3.25 9.33
CA LEU A 346 23.03 4.13 8.59
C LEU A 346 23.77 5.26 7.87
N HIS A 347 24.79 5.87 8.49
CA HIS A 347 25.59 6.90 7.83
C HIS A 347 26.38 6.34 6.63
N LYS A 348 26.92 5.12 6.75
CA LYS A 348 27.61 4.40 5.67
C LYS A 348 26.67 3.97 4.55
N HIS A 349 25.40 3.69 4.86
CA HIS A 349 24.37 3.41 3.85
C HIS A 349 23.96 4.69 3.10
N ASN A 350 23.69 5.77 3.84
CA ASN A 350 23.29 7.06 3.27
C ASN A 350 24.38 7.68 2.38
N SER A 351 25.66 7.52 2.72
CA SER A 351 26.77 7.99 1.87
C SER A 351 26.85 7.22 0.54
N LYS A 352 26.66 5.89 0.54
CA LYS A 352 26.56 5.09 -0.70
C LYS A 352 25.36 5.49 -1.55
N GLN A 353 24.18 5.61 -0.95
CA GLN A 353 22.97 6.03 -1.67
C GLN A 353 23.12 7.43 -2.27
N LYS A 354 23.81 8.35 -1.57
CA LYS A 354 24.11 9.68 -2.12
C LYS A 354 24.99 9.59 -3.38
N THR A 355 26.06 8.79 -3.36
CA THR A 355 26.91 8.61 -4.55
C THR A 355 26.19 7.92 -5.72
N GLU A 356 25.23 7.03 -5.46
CA GLU A 356 24.38 6.44 -6.49
C GLU A 356 23.39 7.45 -7.08
N VAL A 357 22.77 8.28 -6.24
CA VAL A 357 21.89 9.39 -6.69
C VAL A 357 22.66 10.40 -7.54
N ASP A 358 23.86 10.81 -7.11
CA ASP A 358 24.72 11.74 -7.87
C ASP A 358 25.09 11.15 -9.26
N LYS A 359 25.33 9.83 -9.33
CA LYS A 359 25.59 9.13 -10.61
C LYS A 359 24.34 9.11 -11.50
N VAL A 360 23.19 8.69 -10.98
CA VAL A 360 21.92 8.67 -11.74
C VAL A 360 21.52 10.07 -12.21
N GLN A 361 21.77 11.11 -11.41
CA GLN A 361 21.50 12.50 -11.78
C GLN A 361 22.42 12.99 -12.92
N LYS A 362 23.68 12.53 -12.95
CA LYS A 362 24.60 12.77 -14.07
C LYS A 362 24.14 12.04 -15.34
N ASP A 363 23.78 10.77 -15.23
CA ASP A 363 23.32 9.96 -16.38
C ASP A 363 22.01 10.52 -16.96
N MET A 364 21.07 10.96 -16.11
CA MET A 364 19.86 11.67 -16.54
C MET A 364 20.12 13.00 -17.23
N LYS A 365 21.22 13.71 -16.88
CA LYS A 365 21.59 14.94 -17.58
C LYS A 365 22.09 14.62 -18.99
N ASN A 366 22.98 13.64 -19.13
CA ASN A 366 23.52 13.20 -20.42
C ASN A 366 22.41 12.73 -21.37
N LEU A 367 21.46 11.92 -20.87
CA LEU A 367 20.33 11.42 -21.66
C LEU A 367 19.37 12.54 -22.11
N ARG A 368 19.24 13.63 -21.35
CA ARG A 368 18.47 14.82 -21.77
C ARG A 368 19.18 15.55 -22.91
N GLU A 369 20.49 15.77 -22.79
CA GLU A 369 21.30 16.41 -23.83
C GLU A 369 21.31 15.60 -25.14
N GLU A 370 21.35 14.27 -25.07
CA GLU A 370 21.21 13.37 -26.22
C GLU A 370 19.82 13.47 -26.87
N ASN A 371 18.75 13.43 -26.08
CA ASN A 371 17.37 13.53 -26.58
C ASN A 371 17.08 14.90 -27.22
N ASP A 372 17.61 15.99 -26.64
CA ASP A 372 17.51 17.33 -27.22
C ASP A 372 18.25 17.46 -28.57
N ASN A 373 19.31 16.68 -28.78
CA ASN A 373 20.00 16.62 -30.08
C ASN A 373 19.21 15.79 -31.10
N LEU A 374 18.70 14.61 -30.71
CA LEU A 374 17.80 13.81 -31.56
C LEU A 374 16.53 14.59 -31.97
N LEU A 375 15.99 15.42 -31.07
CA LEU A 375 14.85 16.31 -31.37
C LEU A 375 15.20 17.49 -32.30
N LYS A 376 16.47 17.84 -32.48
CA LYS A 376 16.91 18.81 -33.51
C LYS A 376 17.06 18.13 -34.86
N ASP A 377 17.65 16.95 -34.90
CA ASP A 377 17.85 16.21 -36.16
C ASP A 377 16.53 15.68 -36.74
N ASN A 378 15.60 15.19 -35.89
CA ASN A 378 14.24 14.86 -36.33
C ASN A 378 13.49 16.07 -36.90
N ARG A 379 13.74 17.29 -36.39
CA ARG A 379 13.15 18.52 -36.97
C ARG A 379 13.72 18.84 -38.34
N ARG A 380 15.05 18.72 -38.52
CA ARG A 380 15.69 18.87 -39.84
C ARG A 380 15.14 17.90 -40.87
N LEU A 381 15.04 16.61 -40.50
CA LEU A 381 14.48 15.58 -41.38
C LEU A 381 13.00 15.83 -41.73
N LEU A 382 12.20 16.34 -40.79
CA LEU A 382 10.82 16.76 -41.06
C LEU A 382 10.74 17.94 -42.03
N ASP A 383 11.61 18.94 -41.89
CA ASP A 383 11.65 20.08 -42.81
C ASP A 383 12.14 19.66 -44.22
N GLU A 384 13.13 18.77 -44.31
CA GLU A 384 13.57 18.16 -45.57
C GLU A 384 12.46 17.35 -46.26
N LEU A 385 11.77 16.47 -45.52
CA LEU A 385 10.63 15.70 -46.04
C LEU A 385 9.48 16.60 -46.46
N LYS A 386 9.19 17.67 -45.71
CA LYS A 386 8.13 18.63 -46.04
C LYS A 386 8.47 19.42 -47.30
N ASN A 387 9.71 19.88 -47.45
CA ASN A 387 10.17 20.58 -48.66
C ASN A 387 10.11 19.66 -49.89
N LYS A 388 10.55 18.40 -49.75
CA LYS A 388 10.44 17.39 -50.82
C LYS A 388 8.98 17.12 -51.20
N THR A 389 8.11 16.90 -50.20
CA THR A 389 6.68 16.68 -50.41
C THR A 389 6.00 17.90 -51.07
N SER A 390 6.45 19.13 -50.80
CA SER A 390 5.97 20.32 -51.53
C SER A 390 6.39 20.27 -53.00
N SER A 391 7.68 20.04 -53.28
CA SER A 391 8.21 19.94 -54.65
C SER A 391 7.52 18.84 -55.47
N ASP A 392 7.29 17.68 -54.85
CA ASP A 392 6.60 16.55 -55.49
C ASP A 392 5.11 16.88 -55.74
N ASN A 393 4.44 17.57 -54.80
CA ASN A 393 3.06 18.04 -54.99
C ASN A 393 2.94 19.11 -56.08
N ASP A 394 3.89 20.03 -56.19
CA ASP A 394 3.88 21.08 -57.22
C ASP A 394 4.12 20.47 -58.61
N SER A 395 5.01 19.48 -58.70
CA SER A 395 5.23 18.68 -59.92
C SER A 395 3.98 17.90 -60.32
N LEU A 396 3.35 17.19 -59.38
CA LEU A 396 2.09 16.47 -59.62
C LEU A 396 0.95 17.40 -60.01
N ARG A 397 0.85 18.59 -59.41
CA ARG A 397 -0.15 19.61 -59.79
C ARG A 397 0.03 20.07 -61.24
N GLN A 398 1.27 20.20 -61.70
CA GLN A 398 1.58 20.54 -63.08
C GLN A 398 1.21 19.40 -64.04
N GLU A 399 1.56 18.15 -63.72
CA GLU A 399 1.13 16.97 -64.49
C GLU A 399 -0.41 16.83 -64.54
N PHE A 400 -1.10 17.06 -63.42
CA PHE A 400 -2.57 17.07 -63.36
C PHE A 400 -3.18 18.19 -64.23
N ALA A 401 -2.55 19.37 -64.30
CA ALA A 401 -3.00 20.44 -65.18
C ALA A 401 -2.86 20.06 -66.66
N ASP A 402 -1.72 19.46 -67.04
CA ASP A 402 -1.48 18.99 -68.41
C ASP A 402 -2.41 17.83 -68.82
N ILE A 403 -2.66 16.88 -67.91
CA ILE A 403 -3.61 15.78 -68.12
C ILE A 403 -5.04 16.33 -68.23
N LYS A 404 -5.40 17.30 -67.38
CA LYS A 404 -6.72 17.94 -67.42
C LYS A 404 -6.95 18.69 -68.74
N HIS A 405 -5.95 19.44 -69.22
CA HIS A 405 -6.02 20.10 -70.53
C HIS A 405 -6.23 19.09 -71.66
N LYS A 406 -5.47 17.98 -71.67
CA LYS A 406 -5.63 16.90 -72.66
C LYS A 406 -7.00 16.23 -72.57
N TYR A 407 -7.55 16.06 -71.36
CA TYR A 407 -8.89 15.54 -71.13
C TYR A 407 -9.97 16.49 -71.64
N GLU A 408 -9.88 17.80 -71.33
CA GLU A 408 -10.80 18.82 -71.82
C GLU A 408 -10.78 18.92 -73.35
N GLU A 409 -9.60 18.86 -73.97
CA GLU A 409 -9.44 18.81 -75.43
C GLU A 409 -10.07 17.53 -76.03
N ALA A 410 -9.84 16.37 -75.42
CA ALA A 410 -10.47 15.11 -75.84
C ALA A 410 -11.99 15.14 -75.67
N GLN A 411 -12.50 15.75 -74.58
CA GLN A 411 -13.93 15.90 -74.33
C GLN A 411 -14.59 16.87 -75.31
N GLN A 412 -13.90 17.95 -75.71
CA GLN A 412 -14.37 18.84 -76.79
C GLN A 412 -14.43 18.11 -78.14
N ARG A 413 -13.40 17.34 -78.50
CA ARG A 413 -13.39 16.51 -79.72
C ARG A 413 -14.52 15.47 -79.70
N LEU A 414 -14.73 14.78 -78.57
CA LEU A 414 -15.83 13.82 -78.39
C LEU A 414 -17.21 14.49 -78.41
N SER A 415 -17.34 15.70 -77.88
CA SER A 415 -18.59 16.49 -77.94
C SER A 415 -18.95 16.88 -79.38
N ILE A 416 -17.96 17.25 -80.20
CA ILE A 416 -18.13 17.49 -81.64
C ILE A 416 -18.58 16.22 -82.36
N ILE A 417 -17.90 15.09 -82.12
CA ILE A 417 -18.27 13.77 -82.70
C ILE A 417 -19.66 13.31 -82.24
N ALA A 418 -20.03 13.59 -80.98
CA ALA A 418 -21.36 13.29 -80.45
C ALA A 418 -22.45 14.20 -81.07
N ALA A 419 -22.15 15.47 -81.34
CA ALA A 419 -23.04 16.37 -82.07
C ALA A 419 -23.26 15.92 -83.53
N GLU A 420 -22.21 15.46 -84.22
CA GLU A 420 -22.32 14.84 -85.54
C GLU A 420 -23.10 13.51 -85.50
N SER A 421 -23.04 12.77 -84.39
CA SER A 421 -23.80 11.53 -84.18
C SER A 421 -25.29 11.80 -83.88
N LEU A 422 -25.59 12.85 -83.11
CA LEU A 422 -26.96 13.34 -82.88
C LEU A 422 -27.62 13.80 -84.19
N SER A 423 -26.84 14.39 -85.11
CA SER A 423 -27.31 14.76 -86.45
C SER A 423 -27.72 13.55 -87.31
N ARG A 424 -27.30 12.32 -86.96
CA ARG A 424 -27.65 11.09 -87.69
C ARG A 424 -28.82 10.30 -87.08
N GLY A 425 -29.43 10.80 -86.00
CA GLY A 425 -30.62 10.18 -85.41
C GLY A 425 -30.35 8.92 -84.58
N ASP A 426 -29.12 8.70 -84.11
CA ASP A 426 -28.80 7.59 -83.22
C ASP A 426 -29.16 7.93 -81.76
N TYR A 427 -30.44 7.78 -81.41
CA TYR A 427 -31.00 8.12 -80.09
C TYR A 427 -30.45 7.29 -78.90
N ARG A 428 -29.55 6.33 -79.13
CA ARG A 428 -28.97 5.44 -78.11
C ARG A 428 -28.07 6.12 -77.09
N ILE A 429 -27.61 7.35 -77.35
CA ILE A 429 -26.64 8.06 -76.50
C ILE A 429 -27.31 8.78 -75.31
N LEU A 430 -28.63 8.98 -75.33
CA LEU A 430 -29.36 9.72 -74.29
C LEU A 430 -29.78 8.91 -73.05
N SER A 431 -29.08 7.81 -72.73
CA SER A 431 -29.22 7.10 -71.44
C SER A 431 -28.52 7.85 -70.29
N ILE A 432 -28.85 9.13 -70.13
CA ILE A 432 -28.30 10.04 -69.10
C ILE A 432 -29.07 9.82 -67.78
N ASP A 433 -29.09 8.58 -67.32
CA ASP A 433 -29.42 8.25 -65.92
C ASP A 433 -28.26 7.40 -65.36
N GLU A 434 -27.08 8.02 -65.35
CA GLU A 434 -25.80 7.43 -64.91
C GLU A 434 -25.90 6.65 -63.59
N LYS A 435 -26.78 7.11 -62.69
CA LYS A 435 -27.10 6.52 -61.39
C LYS A 435 -27.65 5.08 -61.48
N ASN A 436 -28.19 4.70 -62.63
CA ASN A 436 -28.83 3.42 -62.91
C ASN A 436 -28.03 2.53 -63.88
N SER A 437 -26.78 2.92 -64.21
CA SER A 437 -25.86 2.08 -64.98
C SER A 437 -25.56 0.75 -64.25
N PRO A 438 -25.48 -0.40 -64.96
CA PRO A 438 -25.09 -1.69 -64.37
C PRO A 438 -23.76 -1.66 -63.62
N ILE A 439 -22.82 -0.80 -64.01
CA ILE A 439 -21.53 -0.63 -63.32
C ILE A 439 -21.75 0.05 -61.96
N LYS A 440 -22.43 1.20 -61.93
CA LYS A 440 -22.72 1.91 -60.66
C LYS A 440 -23.62 1.10 -59.72
N LEU A 441 -24.50 0.24 -60.25
CA LEU A 441 -25.27 -0.72 -59.45
C LEU A 441 -24.41 -1.83 -58.86
N ALA A 442 -23.41 -2.32 -59.59
CA ALA A 442 -22.46 -3.30 -59.07
C ALA A 442 -21.53 -2.68 -58.01
N GLU A 443 -21.16 -1.41 -58.18
CA GLU A 443 -20.45 -0.60 -57.17
C GLU A 443 -21.31 -0.36 -55.92
N GLU A 444 -22.57 0.10 -56.03
CA GLU A 444 -23.49 0.27 -54.89
C GLU A 444 -23.70 -1.06 -54.14
N PHE A 445 -23.77 -2.18 -54.87
CA PHE A 445 -23.89 -3.50 -54.28
C PHE A 445 -22.64 -3.97 -53.52
N ARG A 446 -21.43 -3.56 -53.93
CA ARG A 446 -20.19 -3.87 -53.18
C ARG A 446 -19.90 -2.85 -52.08
N CYS A 447 -19.86 -1.57 -52.40
CA CYS A 447 -19.45 -0.53 -51.47
C CYS A 447 -20.53 -0.27 -50.43
N ASP A 448 -21.77 -0.03 -50.85
CA ASP A 448 -22.81 0.42 -49.92
C ASP A 448 -23.49 -0.74 -49.20
N LEU A 449 -23.72 -1.87 -49.86
CA LEU A 449 -24.36 -3.05 -49.25
C LEU A 449 -23.35 -3.98 -48.56
N TYR A 450 -22.27 -4.39 -49.22
CA TYR A 450 -21.26 -5.27 -48.58
C TYR A 450 -20.27 -4.51 -47.68
N GLY A 451 -19.83 -3.31 -48.07
CA GLY A 451 -18.90 -2.51 -47.26
C GLY A 451 -19.53 -1.97 -45.97
N ASN A 452 -20.81 -1.58 -45.99
CA ASN A 452 -21.49 -0.97 -44.85
C ASN A 452 -22.54 -1.91 -44.23
N ASP A 453 -23.73 -2.06 -44.82
CA ASP A 453 -24.85 -2.72 -44.11
C ASP A 453 -24.60 -4.21 -43.81
N TRP A 454 -23.83 -4.91 -44.64
CA TRP A 454 -23.41 -6.29 -44.38
C TRP A 454 -22.46 -6.36 -43.19
N CYS A 455 -21.51 -5.41 -43.07
CA CYS A 455 -20.62 -5.32 -41.92
C CYS A 455 -21.42 -5.04 -40.64
N ASP A 456 -22.38 -4.11 -40.67
CA ASP A 456 -23.25 -3.81 -39.54
C ASP A 456 -24.11 -5.02 -39.15
N ALA A 457 -24.74 -5.69 -40.13
CA ALA A 457 -25.53 -6.89 -39.89
C ALA A 457 -24.68 -8.08 -39.40
N TYR A 458 -23.44 -8.20 -39.88
CA TYR A 458 -22.46 -9.20 -39.43
C TYR A 458 -22.04 -8.95 -37.99
N LEU A 459 -21.77 -7.68 -37.62
CA LEU A 459 -21.49 -7.28 -36.24
C LEU A 459 -22.68 -7.54 -35.31
N MET A 460 -23.91 -7.26 -35.75
CA MET A 460 -25.12 -7.60 -34.98
C MET A 460 -25.25 -9.13 -34.77
N LEU A 461 -25.02 -9.93 -35.81
CA LEU A 461 -25.11 -11.40 -35.71
C LEU A 461 -24.02 -12.00 -34.82
N THR A 462 -22.78 -11.50 -34.90
CA THR A 462 -21.63 -12.03 -34.16
C THR A 462 -21.57 -11.48 -32.73
N ALA A 463 -21.59 -10.16 -32.54
CA ALA A 463 -21.37 -9.52 -31.24
C ALA A 463 -22.63 -9.50 -30.36
N LYS A 464 -23.81 -9.22 -30.93
CA LYS A 464 -25.08 -9.11 -30.17
C LYS A 464 -25.83 -10.44 -30.07
N LEU A 465 -25.76 -11.29 -31.10
CA LEU A 465 -26.49 -12.57 -31.18
C LEU A 465 -25.60 -13.82 -31.03
N GLY A 466 -24.28 -13.66 -30.83
CA GLY A 466 -23.36 -14.74 -30.50
C GLY A 466 -23.24 -15.82 -31.59
N LYS A 467 -23.54 -15.50 -32.85
CA LYS A 467 -23.39 -16.45 -33.96
C LYS A 467 -21.91 -16.59 -34.33
N ASP A 468 -21.49 -17.82 -34.57
CA ASP A 468 -20.20 -18.15 -35.18
C ASP A 468 -20.01 -17.42 -36.52
N GLU A 469 -18.80 -16.92 -36.79
CA GLU A 469 -18.45 -16.13 -37.98
C GLU A 469 -18.95 -16.79 -39.27
N ARG A 470 -18.60 -18.06 -39.48
CA ARG A 470 -19.01 -18.83 -40.67
C ARG A 470 -20.53 -18.92 -40.81
N LYS A 471 -21.26 -19.05 -39.68
CA LYS A 471 -22.73 -19.10 -39.67
C LYS A 471 -23.32 -17.72 -39.96
N ALA A 472 -22.77 -16.65 -39.39
CA ALA A 472 -23.21 -15.28 -39.63
C ALA A 472 -23.05 -14.89 -41.11
N THR A 473 -21.87 -15.15 -41.69
CA THR A 473 -21.62 -14.95 -43.13
C THR A 473 -22.61 -15.70 -44.00
N GLN A 474 -22.83 -16.99 -43.72
CA GLN A 474 -23.72 -17.83 -44.54
C GLN A 474 -25.20 -17.43 -44.37
N ILE A 475 -25.62 -16.97 -43.19
CA ILE A 475 -26.95 -16.38 -42.96
C ILE A 475 -27.16 -15.16 -43.85
N LEU A 476 -26.22 -14.21 -43.86
CA LEU A 476 -26.34 -12.98 -44.65
C LEU A 476 -26.33 -13.30 -46.16
N LEU A 477 -25.48 -14.23 -46.59
CA LEU A 477 -25.46 -14.71 -47.96
C LEU A 477 -26.78 -15.39 -48.37
N ASP A 478 -27.36 -16.23 -47.51
CA ASP A 478 -28.64 -16.90 -47.77
C ASP A 478 -29.79 -15.87 -47.86
N LEU A 479 -29.81 -14.85 -46.98
CA LEU A 479 -30.78 -13.74 -47.06
C LEU A 479 -30.65 -12.97 -48.37
N CYS A 480 -29.43 -12.58 -48.75
CA CYS A 480 -29.16 -11.91 -50.03
C CYS A 480 -29.58 -12.77 -51.23
N THR A 481 -29.29 -14.07 -51.18
CA THR A 481 -29.66 -15.05 -52.21
C THR A 481 -31.17 -15.12 -52.39
N GLU A 482 -31.91 -15.33 -51.31
CA GLU A 482 -33.36 -15.45 -51.37
C GLU A 482 -34.04 -14.12 -51.69
N SER A 483 -33.54 -12.97 -51.20
CA SER A 483 -34.02 -11.64 -51.64
C SER A 483 -33.86 -11.46 -53.14
N TYR A 484 -32.71 -11.80 -53.71
CA TYR A 484 -32.50 -11.73 -55.16
C TYR A 484 -33.40 -12.69 -55.92
N LEU A 485 -33.53 -13.95 -55.49
CA LEU A 485 -34.36 -14.94 -56.17
C LEU A 485 -35.86 -14.66 -56.05
N PHE A 486 -36.32 -14.10 -54.94
CA PHE A 486 -37.68 -13.58 -54.76
C PHE A 486 -37.93 -12.41 -55.71
N VAL A 487 -37.10 -11.37 -55.62
CA VAL A 487 -37.27 -10.16 -56.43
C VAL A 487 -37.16 -10.45 -57.93
N LYS A 488 -36.26 -11.33 -58.37
CA LYS A 488 -36.16 -11.78 -59.77
C LYS A 488 -37.44 -12.44 -60.27
N ARG A 489 -38.16 -13.20 -59.41
CA ARG A 489 -39.47 -13.77 -59.73
C ARG A 489 -40.53 -12.67 -59.84
N CYS A 490 -40.62 -11.77 -58.86
CA CYS A 490 -41.61 -10.67 -58.87
C CYS A 490 -41.39 -9.70 -60.04
N ALA A 491 -40.15 -9.30 -60.31
CA ALA A 491 -39.78 -8.44 -61.44
C ALA A 491 -40.16 -9.07 -62.78
N ARG A 492 -39.93 -10.38 -62.96
CA ARG A 492 -40.35 -11.12 -64.16
C ARG A 492 -41.87 -11.20 -64.28
N TYR A 493 -42.56 -11.58 -63.19
CA TYR A 493 -44.02 -11.69 -63.18
C TYR A 493 -44.69 -10.34 -63.49
N GLN A 494 -44.18 -9.25 -62.93
CA GLN A 494 -44.62 -7.89 -63.27
C GLN A 494 -44.44 -7.60 -64.77
N LEU A 495 -43.27 -7.90 -65.33
CA LEU A 495 -42.99 -7.66 -66.75
C LEU A 495 -43.90 -8.47 -67.65
N ASP A 496 -44.03 -9.78 -67.38
CA ASP A 496 -44.94 -10.68 -68.10
C ASP A 496 -46.40 -10.18 -67.99
N THR A 497 -46.81 -9.62 -66.83
CA THR A 497 -48.16 -9.03 -66.64
C THR A 497 -48.35 -7.76 -67.48
N VAL A 498 -47.39 -6.83 -67.47
CA VAL A 498 -47.43 -5.60 -68.28
C VAL A 498 -47.46 -5.93 -69.77
N TYR A 499 -46.62 -6.86 -70.21
CA TYR A 499 -46.59 -7.32 -71.61
C TYR A 499 -47.91 -7.97 -72.03
N ASN A 500 -48.50 -8.83 -71.20
CA ASN A 500 -49.80 -9.43 -71.50
C ASN A 500 -50.94 -8.41 -71.56
N ALA A 501 -50.92 -7.38 -70.71
CA ALA A 501 -51.91 -6.29 -70.72
C ALA A 501 -51.79 -5.44 -71.99
N LEU A 502 -50.57 -5.12 -72.44
CA LEU A 502 -50.32 -4.36 -73.67
C LEU A 502 -50.67 -5.16 -74.94
N LEU A 503 -50.36 -6.47 -74.96
CA LEU A 503 -50.59 -7.33 -76.13
C LEU A 503 -52.02 -7.86 -76.24
N ASN A 504 -52.81 -7.85 -75.16
CA ASN A 504 -54.20 -8.35 -75.14
C ASN A 504 -55.14 -7.47 -74.30
N PRO A 505 -55.35 -6.19 -74.66
CA PRO A 505 -56.12 -5.23 -73.86
C PRO A 505 -57.61 -5.61 -73.68
N SER A 506 -58.16 -6.49 -74.53
CA SER A 506 -59.57 -6.90 -74.50
C SER A 506 -59.90 -7.97 -73.43
N GLY A 507 -58.94 -8.38 -72.59
CA GLY A 507 -59.20 -9.13 -71.35
C GLY A 507 -59.83 -10.54 -71.48
N ASN A 508 -59.94 -11.10 -72.69
CA ASN A 508 -60.80 -12.26 -72.99
C ASN A 508 -60.26 -13.63 -72.52
N ASN A 509 -59.42 -13.64 -71.46
CA ASN A 509 -58.82 -14.84 -70.87
C ASN A 509 -59.81 -15.69 -70.04
N PHE A 510 -61.06 -15.25 -69.88
CA PHE A 510 -62.01 -15.84 -68.92
C PHE A 510 -62.84 -17.03 -69.46
N ARG A 511 -62.73 -17.40 -70.76
CA ARG A 511 -63.71 -18.33 -71.37
C ARG A 511 -63.21 -19.43 -72.32
N SER A 512 -61.91 -19.71 -72.45
CA SER A 512 -61.47 -20.92 -73.18
C SER A 512 -60.33 -21.67 -72.49
N GLY A 513 -60.57 -22.96 -72.22
CA GLY A 513 -59.57 -23.90 -71.66
C GLY A 513 -58.49 -24.32 -72.66
N GLN A 514 -58.15 -23.49 -73.65
CA GLN A 514 -57.10 -23.78 -74.62
C GLN A 514 -55.71 -23.46 -74.05
N ARG A 515 -55.13 -24.45 -73.37
CA ARG A 515 -53.80 -24.42 -72.73
C ARG A 515 -52.59 -24.23 -73.68
N ASN A 516 -52.80 -23.90 -74.96
CA ASN A 516 -51.78 -23.95 -76.02
C ASN A 516 -51.51 -22.59 -76.72
N SER A 517 -51.60 -21.46 -76.01
CA SER A 517 -50.93 -20.26 -76.47
C SER A 517 -49.41 -20.45 -76.34
N LYS A 518 -48.68 -20.39 -77.47
CA LYS A 518 -47.24 -20.15 -77.44
C LYS A 518 -46.99 -18.93 -76.56
N ARG A 519 -46.05 -19.03 -75.61
CA ARG A 519 -45.60 -17.84 -74.85
C ARG A 519 -45.16 -16.79 -75.87
N ARG A 520 -45.93 -15.71 -76.01
CA ARG A 520 -45.51 -14.53 -76.75
C ARG A 520 -44.31 -13.95 -76.01
N ASN A 521 -43.18 -13.84 -76.69
CA ASN A 521 -41.97 -13.30 -76.09
C ASN A 521 -42.09 -11.77 -76.03
N GLY A 522 -41.28 -11.12 -75.18
CA GLY A 522 -41.20 -9.65 -75.14
C GLY A 522 -40.75 -9.01 -76.47
N ASP A 523 -40.29 -9.82 -77.42
CA ASP A 523 -39.88 -9.43 -78.78
C ASP A 523 -41.05 -9.04 -79.69
N ASP A 524 -42.29 -9.37 -79.28
CA ASP A 524 -43.52 -8.90 -79.94
C ASP A 524 -43.86 -7.42 -79.60
N ILE A 525 -43.12 -6.77 -78.69
CA ILE A 525 -43.34 -5.38 -78.24
C ILE A 525 -42.28 -4.45 -78.85
N PRO A 526 -42.67 -3.31 -79.43
CA PRO A 526 -41.71 -2.37 -80.02
C PRO A 526 -40.68 -1.86 -79.02
N GLU A 527 -39.43 -1.79 -79.46
CA GLU A 527 -38.25 -1.40 -78.68
C GLU A 527 -38.45 -0.11 -77.85
N LEU A 528 -39.11 0.91 -78.42
CA LEU A 528 -39.39 2.18 -77.72
C LEU A 528 -40.27 1.97 -76.47
N PHE A 529 -41.28 1.10 -76.54
CA PHE A 529 -42.11 0.76 -75.38
C PHE A 529 -41.34 -0.10 -74.38
N ARG A 530 -40.47 -1.00 -74.86
CA ARG A 530 -39.59 -1.79 -73.99
C ARG A 530 -38.70 -0.90 -73.13
N GLN A 531 -38.04 0.08 -73.75
CA GLN A 531 -37.19 1.06 -73.06
C GLN A 531 -37.96 1.92 -72.05
N GLN A 532 -39.18 2.36 -72.39
CA GLN A 532 -40.07 3.09 -71.45
C GLN A 532 -40.51 2.23 -70.25
N ILE A 533 -40.83 0.95 -70.48
CA ILE A 533 -41.19 0.02 -69.41
C ILE A 533 -40.00 -0.21 -68.46
N ILE A 534 -38.78 -0.28 -69.00
CA ILE A 534 -37.56 -0.44 -68.20
C ILE A 534 -37.24 0.82 -67.40
N SER A 535 -37.29 2.01 -68.01
CA SER A 535 -36.98 3.27 -67.30
C SER A 535 -37.91 3.51 -66.11
N VAL A 536 -39.21 3.23 -66.27
CA VAL A 536 -40.19 3.27 -65.18
C VAL A 536 -39.88 2.23 -64.09
N ARG A 537 -39.48 1.01 -64.47
CA ARG A 537 -39.14 -0.06 -63.50
C ARG A 537 -37.82 0.17 -62.77
N MET A 538 -36.88 0.91 -63.37
CA MET A 538 -35.60 1.31 -62.76
C MET A 538 -35.75 2.36 -61.65
N GLN A 539 -36.88 3.07 -61.59
CA GLN A 539 -37.19 4.06 -60.55
C GLN A 539 -38.40 3.58 -59.70
N PRO A 540 -38.27 2.48 -58.92
CA PRO A 540 -39.35 1.99 -58.07
C PRO A 540 -39.72 3.02 -57.00
N SER A 541 -41.02 3.17 -56.73
CA SER A 541 -41.49 3.99 -55.60
C SER A 541 -41.04 3.37 -54.27
N ALA A 542 -40.95 4.20 -53.22
CA ALA A 542 -40.69 3.73 -51.86
C ALA A 542 -41.74 2.68 -51.43
N ASP A 543 -43.00 2.90 -51.80
CA ASP A 543 -44.12 1.99 -51.50
C ASP A 543 -43.97 0.62 -52.19
N LEU A 544 -43.45 0.58 -53.42
CA LEU A 544 -43.18 -0.68 -54.11
C LEU A 544 -42.07 -1.47 -53.40
N ILE A 545 -41.00 -0.81 -52.96
CA ILE A 545 -39.93 -1.47 -52.20
C ILE A 545 -40.43 -1.92 -50.82
N ALA A 546 -41.27 -1.14 -50.16
CA ALA A 546 -41.91 -1.51 -48.90
C ALA A 546 -42.84 -2.73 -49.08
N SER A 547 -43.70 -2.74 -50.11
CA SER A 547 -44.54 -3.90 -50.45
C SER A 547 -43.70 -5.14 -50.72
N LEU A 548 -42.68 -5.05 -51.58
CA LEU A 548 -41.78 -6.16 -51.87
C LEU A 548 -41.03 -6.67 -50.64
N MET A 549 -40.72 -5.80 -49.67
CA MET A 549 -40.10 -6.19 -48.41
C MET A 549 -41.08 -6.91 -47.48
N THR A 550 -42.33 -6.45 -47.40
CA THR A 550 -43.41 -7.14 -46.66
C THR A 550 -43.71 -8.50 -47.30
N ASP A 551 -43.96 -8.53 -48.61
CA ASP A 551 -44.20 -9.76 -49.38
C ASP A 551 -43.04 -10.74 -49.24
N PHE A 552 -41.79 -10.25 -49.26
CA PHE A 552 -40.60 -11.06 -49.03
C PHE A 552 -40.62 -11.71 -47.65
N LEU A 553 -40.89 -10.95 -46.59
CA LEU A 553 -40.91 -11.43 -45.20
C LEU A 553 -42.09 -12.36 -44.90
N GLU A 554 -43.25 -12.14 -45.52
CA GLU A 554 -44.44 -12.99 -45.40
C GLU A 554 -44.29 -14.32 -46.16
N GLN A 555 -43.73 -14.28 -47.38
CA GLN A 555 -43.48 -15.47 -48.20
C GLN A 555 -42.14 -16.15 -47.86
N PHE A 556 -41.46 -15.71 -46.79
CA PHE A 556 -40.16 -16.25 -46.40
C PHE A 556 -40.28 -17.60 -45.68
N GLU A 557 -40.13 -18.69 -46.43
CA GLU A 557 -40.03 -20.04 -45.88
C GLU A 557 -38.70 -20.23 -45.13
N TYR A 558 -38.62 -19.78 -43.87
CA TYR A 558 -37.43 -19.94 -42.99
C TYR A 558 -36.88 -21.38 -42.95
N GLU A 559 -37.76 -22.37 -43.11
CA GLU A 559 -37.43 -23.79 -43.11
C GLU A 559 -36.56 -24.22 -44.30
N ARG A 560 -36.59 -23.46 -45.42
CA ARG A 560 -35.98 -23.81 -46.70
C ARG A 560 -34.45 -23.69 -46.70
N SER A 561 -33.89 -22.71 -45.99
CA SER A 561 -32.44 -22.64 -45.72
C SER A 561 -32.08 -23.33 -44.41
N ARG A 562 -30.96 -24.07 -44.42
CA ARG A 562 -30.40 -24.71 -43.23
C ARG A 562 -29.89 -23.72 -42.18
N HIS A 563 -29.44 -22.54 -42.60
CA HIS A 563 -28.81 -21.55 -41.72
C HIS A 563 -29.85 -20.58 -41.15
N LEU A 564 -30.88 -20.24 -41.94
CA LEU A 564 -31.92 -19.30 -41.54
C LEU A 564 -32.90 -19.88 -40.50
N ARG A 565 -33.04 -21.21 -40.41
CA ARG A 565 -33.70 -21.89 -39.27
C ARG A 565 -33.10 -21.58 -37.90
N SER A 566 -31.89 -21.01 -37.83
CA SER A 566 -31.24 -20.63 -36.58
C SER A 566 -31.49 -19.18 -36.17
N ILE A 567 -32.32 -18.44 -36.92
CA ILE A 567 -32.66 -17.04 -36.70
C ILE A 567 -34.13 -16.88 -36.30
N ASN A 568 -34.37 -15.99 -35.36
CA ASN A 568 -35.70 -15.67 -34.87
C ASN A 568 -36.26 -14.43 -35.58
N GLN A 569 -37.59 -14.25 -35.62
CA GLN A 569 -38.22 -13.07 -36.22
C GLN A 569 -37.76 -11.72 -35.61
N LYS A 570 -37.34 -11.72 -34.34
CA LYS A 570 -36.71 -10.57 -33.68
C LYS A 570 -35.33 -10.25 -34.27
N ASP A 571 -34.52 -11.28 -34.52
CA ASP A 571 -33.17 -11.15 -35.07
C ASP A 571 -33.23 -10.57 -36.50
N LEU A 572 -34.25 -10.96 -37.28
CA LEU A 572 -34.52 -10.42 -38.62
C LEU A 572 -34.91 -8.93 -38.61
N HIS A 573 -35.64 -8.47 -37.57
CA HIS A 573 -35.96 -7.05 -37.43
C HIS A 573 -34.69 -6.21 -37.19
N GLU A 574 -33.75 -6.72 -36.41
CA GLU A 574 -32.46 -6.07 -36.12
C GLU A 574 -31.58 -5.92 -37.38
N ILE A 575 -31.60 -6.90 -38.29
CA ILE A 575 -30.90 -6.84 -39.59
C ILE A 575 -31.80 -6.40 -40.76
N SER A 576 -33.01 -5.89 -40.49
CA SER A 576 -33.94 -5.46 -41.53
C SER A 576 -33.44 -4.36 -42.47
N PRO A 577 -32.55 -3.42 -42.09
CA PRO A 577 -31.98 -2.46 -43.02
C PRO A 577 -31.17 -3.13 -44.14
N TYR A 578 -30.35 -4.13 -43.79
CA TYR A 578 -29.58 -4.93 -44.74
C TYR A 578 -30.49 -5.69 -45.71
N ILE A 579 -31.54 -6.33 -45.20
CA ILE A 579 -32.51 -7.07 -46.04
C ILE A 579 -33.27 -6.12 -46.97
N SER A 580 -33.73 -4.97 -46.47
CA SER A 580 -34.41 -3.94 -47.27
C SER A 580 -33.53 -3.45 -48.43
N LYS A 581 -32.23 -3.20 -48.17
CA LYS A 581 -31.28 -2.79 -49.20
C LYS A 581 -30.91 -3.93 -50.16
N CYS A 582 -30.88 -5.18 -49.70
CA CYS A 582 -30.80 -6.37 -50.57
C CYS A 582 -31.98 -6.44 -51.55
N VAL A 583 -33.22 -6.29 -51.07
CA VAL A 583 -34.45 -6.28 -51.90
C VAL A 583 -34.41 -5.12 -52.90
N ARG A 584 -34.11 -3.90 -52.44
CA ARG A 584 -34.02 -2.69 -53.28
C ARG A 584 -33.00 -2.81 -54.42
N LEU A 585 -31.79 -3.28 -54.11
CA LEU A 585 -30.73 -3.46 -55.11
C LEU A 585 -31.04 -4.63 -56.05
N SER A 586 -31.56 -5.74 -55.52
CA SER A 586 -32.01 -6.87 -56.33
C SER A 586 -33.08 -6.47 -57.34
N TRP A 587 -33.98 -5.54 -56.99
CA TRP A 587 -34.98 -5.01 -57.93
C TRP A 587 -34.30 -4.28 -59.08
N ARG A 588 -33.47 -3.28 -58.75
CA ARG A 588 -32.73 -2.49 -59.75
C ARG A 588 -31.80 -3.35 -60.61
N MET A 589 -31.33 -4.50 -60.12
CA MET A 589 -30.57 -5.49 -60.90
C MET A 589 -31.45 -6.38 -61.79
N ALA A 590 -32.62 -6.82 -61.30
CA ALA A 590 -33.51 -7.74 -61.99
C ALA A 590 -34.34 -7.09 -63.09
N VAL A 591 -34.52 -5.76 -63.06
CA VAL A 591 -35.30 -5.00 -64.06
C VAL A 591 -34.45 -4.43 -65.20
N GLN A 592 -33.12 -4.57 -65.16
CA GLN A 592 -32.18 -4.24 -66.24
C GLN A 592 -32.45 -5.04 -67.53
N GLU A 593 -31.95 -4.53 -68.65
CA GLU A 593 -31.87 -5.27 -69.91
C GLU A 593 -30.42 -5.30 -70.43
N PRO A 594 -29.75 -6.48 -70.46
CA PRO A 594 -30.18 -7.75 -69.87
C PRO A 594 -30.19 -7.72 -68.33
N PRO A 595 -31.06 -8.50 -67.65
CA PRO A 595 -31.08 -8.58 -66.19
C PRO A 595 -29.73 -9.01 -65.60
N MET A 596 -29.24 -8.29 -64.59
CA MET A 596 -27.96 -8.61 -63.94
C MET A 596 -28.05 -9.93 -63.15
N TYR A 597 -26.92 -10.62 -63.03
CA TYR A 597 -26.83 -11.94 -62.39
C TYR A 597 -25.88 -11.94 -61.21
N LEU A 598 -26.33 -12.52 -60.09
CA LEU A 598 -25.52 -12.75 -58.90
C LEU A 598 -25.12 -14.23 -58.83
N LEU A 599 -23.81 -14.50 -58.83
CA LEU A 599 -23.26 -15.84 -58.86
C LEU A 599 -23.15 -16.44 -57.46
N PHE A 600 -24.24 -17.07 -56.99
CA PHE A 600 -24.31 -17.75 -55.70
C PHE A 600 -23.84 -19.22 -55.71
N LYS A 601 -23.88 -19.88 -56.88
CA LYS A 601 -23.64 -21.33 -56.99
C LYS A 601 -22.16 -21.64 -57.19
N ILE A 602 -21.46 -21.94 -56.10
CA ILE A 602 -20.06 -22.38 -56.12
C ILE A 602 -19.92 -23.65 -55.27
N LYS A 603 -19.19 -24.64 -55.78
CA LYS A 603 -18.99 -25.92 -55.12
C LYS A 603 -17.71 -25.89 -54.28
N ARG A 604 -17.82 -26.24 -53.00
CA ARG A 604 -16.66 -26.45 -52.12
C ARG A 604 -15.66 -27.44 -52.76
N GLY A 605 -14.38 -27.09 -52.73
CA GLY A 605 -13.29 -27.89 -53.30
C GLY A 605 -13.02 -27.69 -54.80
N THR A 606 -13.69 -26.74 -55.47
CA THR A 606 -13.27 -26.32 -56.83
C THR A 606 -12.11 -25.33 -56.77
N LEU A 607 -11.34 -25.23 -57.85
CA LEU A 607 -10.32 -24.19 -58.03
C LEU A 607 -10.95 -22.77 -57.96
N LEU A 608 -10.22 -21.85 -57.35
CA LEU A 608 -10.61 -20.45 -57.19
C LEU A 608 -10.45 -19.66 -58.51
N ASP A 609 -11.56 -19.23 -59.10
CA ASP A 609 -11.57 -18.33 -60.25
C ASP A 609 -11.26 -16.88 -59.83
N LYS A 610 -9.97 -16.54 -59.81
CA LYS A 610 -9.45 -15.19 -59.48
C LYS A 610 -9.96 -14.07 -60.41
N THR A 611 -10.57 -14.40 -61.56
CA THR A 611 -11.19 -13.40 -62.44
C THR A 611 -12.54 -12.93 -61.90
N LYS A 612 -13.27 -13.79 -61.19
CA LYS A 612 -14.61 -13.53 -60.65
C LYS A 612 -14.64 -13.32 -59.13
N PHE A 613 -13.60 -13.73 -58.41
CA PHE A 613 -13.58 -13.70 -56.95
C PHE A 613 -12.26 -13.17 -56.39
N ASP A 614 -12.37 -12.33 -55.37
CA ASP A 614 -11.30 -11.95 -54.47
C ASP A 614 -11.30 -12.87 -53.23
N VAL A 615 -10.17 -12.94 -52.52
CA VAL A 615 -9.96 -13.78 -51.33
C VAL A 615 -10.41 -13.05 -50.07
N TYR A 616 -11.04 -13.76 -49.12
CA TYR A 616 -11.54 -13.20 -47.86
C TYR A 616 -10.46 -13.08 -46.77
N THR A 617 -10.16 -14.12 -45.99
CA THR A 617 -9.21 -14.04 -44.86
C THR A 617 -8.02 -14.99 -44.92
N VAL A 618 -8.09 -16.10 -45.67
CA VAL A 618 -6.95 -17.05 -45.82
C VAL A 618 -6.56 -17.25 -47.28
N ASN A 619 -5.27 -17.43 -47.54
CA ASN A 619 -4.79 -17.82 -48.86
C ASN A 619 -5.02 -19.32 -49.10
N GLY A 620 -5.44 -19.66 -50.31
CA GLY A 620 -5.64 -21.03 -50.77
C GLY A 620 -6.15 -21.08 -52.21
N GLU A 621 -5.99 -22.23 -52.87
CA GLU A 621 -6.38 -22.40 -54.28
C GLU A 621 -7.76 -23.04 -54.47
N LEU A 622 -8.30 -23.67 -53.42
CA LEU A 622 -9.59 -24.37 -53.43
C LEU A 622 -10.63 -23.60 -52.61
N VAL A 623 -11.87 -23.54 -53.08
CA VAL A 623 -12.99 -22.86 -52.40
C VAL A 623 -13.43 -23.62 -51.14
N ASP A 624 -13.55 -22.96 -49.99
CA ASP A 624 -14.27 -23.50 -48.81
C ASP A 624 -15.75 -23.09 -48.83
N PHE A 625 -16.03 -21.78 -48.84
CA PHE A 625 -17.37 -21.22 -48.94
C PHE A 625 -17.39 -19.83 -49.59
N LEU A 626 -18.54 -19.46 -50.15
CA LEU A 626 -18.82 -18.13 -50.69
C LEU A 626 -19.11 -17.16 -49.54
N VAL A 627 -18.56 -15.95 -49.60
CA VAL A 627 -18.82 -14.86 -48.64
C VAL A 627 -19.72 -13.81 -49.29
N TRP A 628 -19.41 -13.44 -50.54
CA TRP A 628 -20.16 -12.45 -51.31
C TRP A 628 -20.27 -12.87 -52.79
N PRO A 629 -21.46 -12.82 -53.43
CA PRO A 629 -21.61 -13.24 -54.82
C PRO A 629 -20.88 -12.29 -55.79
N ALA A 630 -20.43 -12.83 -56.93
CA ALA A 630 -19.95 -12.01 -58.04
C ALA A 630 -21.13 -11.45 -58.85
N VAL A 631 -21.00 -10.22 -59.34
CA VAL A 631 -22.02 -9.51 -60.13
C VAL A 631 -21.63 -9.56 -61.61
N LEU A 632 -22.53 -10.10 -62.44
CA LEU A 632 -22.33 -10.28 -63.87
C LEU A 632 -23.40 -9.53 -64.69
N LYS A 633 -23.01 -9.07 -65.88
CA LYS A 633 -23.87 -8.40 -66.88
C LYS A 633 -24.77 -9.40 -67.63
N GLY A 634 -25.59 -10.12 -66.88
CA GLY A 634 -26.34 -11.29 -67.35
C GLY A 634 -25.72 -12.61 -66.89
N GLU A 635 -26.49 -13.70 -66.97
CA GLU A 635 -26.14 -15.03 -66.43
C GLU A 635 -24.89 -15.66 -67.07
N HIS A 636 -24.52 -15.21 -68.26
CA HIS A 636 -23.29 -15.59 -68.98
C HIS A 636 -22.48 -14.35 -69.43
N GLY A 637 -22.70 -13.20 -68.79
CA GLY A 637 -22.07 -11.94 -69.14
C GLY A 637 -20.68 -11.72 -68.53
N GLU A 638 -20.11 -10.55 -68.81
CA GLU A 638 -18.87 -10.10 -68.18
C GLU A 638 -19.05 -9.87 -66.67
N CYS A 639 -17.98 -10.12 -65.89
CA CYS A 639 -17.96 -9.87 -64.45
C CYS A 639 -17.79 -8.36 -64.22
N LEU A 640 -18.86 -7.69 -63.82
CA LEU A 640 -18.87 -6.26 -63.50
C LEU A 640 -18.19 -5.98 -62.17
N GLN A 641 -18.42 -6.86 -61.19
CA GLN A 641 -17.83 -6.74 -59.87
C GLN A 641 -17.57 -8.13 -59.30
N LYS A 642 -16.31 -8.40 -58.95
CA LYS A 642 -15.91 -9.63 -58.28
C LYS A 642 -16.64 -9.84 -56.95
N GLY A 643 -16.95 -11.10 -56.67
CA GLY A 643 -17.40 -11.57 -55.37
C GLY A 643 -16.24 -11.81 -54.42
N VAL A 644 -16.53 -12.37 -53.24
CA VAL A 644 -15.56 -12.68 -52.19
C VAL A 644 -15.73 -14.13 -51.75
N ILE A 645 -14.65 -14.89 -51.69
CA ILE A 645 -14.63 -16.31 -51.29
C ILE A 645 -13.67 -16.52 -50.14
N GLN A 646 -14.03 -17.42 -49.22
CA GLN A 646 -13.08 -18.01 -48.29
C GLN A 646 -12.48 -19.30 -48.90
N PRO A 647 -11.16 -19.36 -49.16
CA PRO A 647 -10.49 -20.58 -49.56
C PRO A 647 -10.39 -21.60 -48.42
N LEU A 648 -10.13 -22.86 -48.77
CA LEU A 648 -9.66 -23.86 -47.82
C LEU A 648 -8.26 -23.44 -47.35
N ASN A 649 -8.10 -23.32 -46.04
CA ASN A 649 -6.85 -22.92 -45.42
C ASN A 649 -5.76 -23.96 -45.72
N ALA A 650 -4.70 -23.55 -46.43
CA ALA A 650 -3.61 -24.42 -46.87
C ALA A 650 -2.66 -24.76 -45.71
N LYS A 651 -3.17 -25.47 -44.69
CA LYS A 651 -2.36 -26.25 -43.77
C LYS A 651 -2.18 -27.66 -44.35
N VAL A 652 -1.14 -27.78 -45.17
CA VAL A 652 -0.45 -29.05 -45.47
C VAL A 652 0.79 -29.09 -44.59
#